data_AF-A0A1F6GPV0-F1
#
_entry.id   AF-A0A1F6GPV0-F1
#
_cell.length_a   1.000
_cell.length_b   1.000
_cell.length_c   1.000
_cell.angle_alpha   90.00
_cell.angle_beta   90.00
_cell.angle_gamma   90.00
#
_symmetry.space_group_name_H-M   'P 1'
#
loop_
_entity.id
_entity.type
_entity.pdbx_description
1 polymer ?
#
loop_
_entity_poly.entity_id
_entity_poly.type
_entity_poly.pdbx_seq_one_letter_code
_entity_poly.pdbx_strand_id
1 'polypeptide(L)'
;MPPSSLRFFVLLWVGLWSSPFFCPLAFALESESVPDPAALSPPAAQPEEPVVNPATLETSASEPDVPQAPEAIVHQAQETTVPRPKEPAPLPMGDPEETAALSQAFAAALPSFSGMEEPALDLSWEGLKGGIKKNAQAKGLTKGQTEAGLHWVNQMEKDPGLLARTFGLDPKASLPLPNSAVTAVGSVWLPYGVASMWQHCQLQFKRETGLALELTQGWHSGAYQLWALAKVSTSLSQGVRSFGPLGPFGPSGIRAPLGYRLEAPPEGMESARTLLFGHCINFGLEESGPNQLTFVGPEALYRPSLAKLPEPYGPEFLAALEMSHFYPSPEGLRVILSIAFQESSLVWDPALTDEKKQAIREQFLLPMAAAAAGLGGTLSQMVLPQRLVEEQSKLATDLVALLGRRSTEYDFYRWTRQTNQFIKEMMAEYGGLAQWGSQFLHLEQKFKRLEYEPQTFGLWQLNVNHLSERISGNSALRHKYPALFFKGGNLSREWLIESLSGRPKAPLNRIQTLSLIFESALGPRYLDHFLGQKEDLLYFAGENLTGELSSFRAAVQVRLGEVTGAKLTFDGDLAFSKPYSRQLDHSRTSQTQKVLLAYAQGQKKALSVSPQKAVTELCSASRRSELMASKLYRLLMKGRMGQRVFPKIRSELYQQSPYSYGNRVLKRAENF
;
A
#
# COMPACT_ATOMS: atom_id res chain seq x y z
N MET A 1 -24.51 -2.46 -82.89
CA MET A 1 -23.84 -1.15 -83.02
C MET A 1 -22.65 -1.12 -82.06
N PRO A 2 -21.42 -0.86 -82.54
CA PRO A 2 -20.39 -0.14 -81.79
C PRO A 2 -20.65 1.39 -81.97
N PRO A 3 -19.75 2.34 -81.63
CA PRO A 3 -18.45 2.26 -80.94
C PRO A 3 -18.29 3.28 -79.78
N SER A 4 -17.03 3.47 -79.33
CA SER A 4 -16.42 4.77 -78.92
C SER A 4 -16.91 5.49 -77.64
N SER A 5 -16.07 6.15 -76.82
CA SER A 5 -14.61 6.44 -76.88
C SER A 5 -14.00 6.17 -75.50
N LEU A 6 -12.90 5.41 -75.38
CA LEU A 6 -11.50 5.88 -75.31
C LEU A 6 -11.25 6.96 -74.24
N ARG A 7 -10.46 6.67 -73.18
CA ARG A 7 -8.95 6.69 -73.11
C ARG A 7 -8.41 8.10 -73.43
N PHE A 8 -7.49 8.71 -72.67
CA PHE A 8 -6.16 8.28 -72.18
C PHE A 8 -5.78 9.14 -70.93
N PHE A 9 -4.73 8.95 -70.11
CA PHE A 9 -3.77 7.89 -69.69
C PHE A 9 -2.66 8.62 -68.85
N VAL A 10 -1.57 7.95 -68.43
CA VAL A 10 -0.26 8.54 -67.99
C VAL A 10 -0.25 9.24 -66.61
N LEU A 11 0.68 8.99 -65.66
CA LEU A 11 1.71 7.94 -65.46
C LEU A 11 2.09 7.83 -63.96
N LEU A 12 2.77 6.73 -63.57
CA LEU A 12 3.76 6.56 -62.47
C LEU A 12 3.46 7.15 -61.06
N TRP A 13 3.48 6.34 -59.99
CA TRP A 13 4.74 5.83 -59.43
C TRP A 13 4.62 4.45 -58.73
N VAL A 14 5.76 3.84 -58.39
CA VAL A 14 5.86 2.52 -57.73
C VAL A 14 6.87 2.59 -56.59
N GLY A 15 6.55 2.00 -55.42
CA GLY A 15 7.58 1.58 -54.46
C GLY A 15 7.23 1.73 -52.97
N LEU A 16 8.03 1.02 -52.15
CA LEU A 16 8.28 1.25 -50.72
C LEU A 16 7.06 1.21 -49.77
N TRP A 17 6.68 -0.01 -49.37
CA TRP A 17 6.09 -0.28 -48.04
C TRP A 17 7.08 -1.04 -47.17
N SER A 18 8.14 -0.34 -46.77
CA SER A 18 9.13 -0.74 -45.76
C SER A 18 9.74 0.50 -45.11
N SER A 19 10.04 0.43 -43.81
CA SER A 19 10.73 1.44 -42.98
C SER A 19 12.05 1.94 -43.61
N PRO A 20 12.70 3.06 -43.19
CA PRO A 20 12.72 3.61 -41.82
C PRO A 20 12.92 5.16 -41.67
N PHE A 21 13.25 5.59 -40.44
CA PHE A 21 13.90 6.85 -39.99
C PHE A 21 13.27 8.23 -40.28
N PHE A 22 13.24 9.05 -39.22
CA PHE A 22 13.95 10.33 -39.24
C PHE A 22 14.81 10.48 -37.97
N CYS A 23 15.91 11.22 -38.08
CA CYS A 23 16.89 11.42 -37.02
C CYS A 23 17.48 12.84 -37.13
N PRO A 24 17.61 13.62 -36.04
CA PRO A 24 18.46 14.79 -36.01
C PRO A 24 19.89 14.41 -35.57
N LEU A 25 20.88 15.07 -36.19
CA LEU A 25 22.30 14.92 -35.89
C LEU A 25 22.59 15.13 -34.39
N ALA A 26 23.19 14.16 -33.70
CA ALA A 26 24.62 13.83 -33.68
C ALA A 26 25.45 14.72 -32.73
N PHE A 27 25.66 14.19 -31.52
CA PHE A 27 26.95 14.30 -30.84
C PHE A 27 27.50 12.88 -30.71
N ALA A 28 28.68 12.65 -31.27
CA ALA A 28 29.48 11.48 -30.95
C ALA A 28 30.55 11.93 -29.96
N LEU A 29 30.70 11.21 -28.86
CA LEU A 29 31.96 11.09 -28.13
C LEU A 29 31.96 9.77 -27.35
N GLU A 30 33.04 9.02 -27.59
CA GLU A 30 33.66 7.96 -26.80
C GLU A 30 32.81 6.88 -26.08
N SER A 31 33.19 5.64 -26.39
CA SER A 31 32.96 4.47 -25.54
C SER A 31 33.94 4.47 -24.38
N GLU A 32 33.45 4.32 -23.15
CA GLU A 32 34.26 3.84 -22.03
C GLU A 32 33.84 2.43 -21.60
N SER A 33 34.85 1.62 -21.28
CA SER A 33 34.72 0.22 -20.87
C SER A 33 34.32 0.08 -19.41
N VAL A 34 33.67 -1.03 -19.07
CA VAL A 34 33.50 -1.47 -17.68
C VAL A 34 34.88 -1.77 -17.06
N PRO A 35 35.21 -1.23 -15.88
CA PRO A 35 36.29 -1.72 -15.03
C PRO A 35 35.74 -2.59 -13.88
N ASP A 36 36.47 -3.65 -13.52
CA ASP A 36 36.17 -4.47 -12.33
C ASP A 36 36.49 -3.72 -11.01
N PRO A 37 35.67 -3.87 -9.96
CA PRO A 37 35.94 -3.28 -8.65
C PRO A 37 36.86 -4.19 -7.83
N ALA A 38 38.17 -4.10 -8.03
CA ALA A 38 39.18 -4.84 -7.27
C ALA A 38 40.20 -3.91 -6.59
N ALA A 39 40.18 -3.94 -5.24
CA ALA A 39 41.21 -3.46 -4.31
C ALA A 39 41.78 -2.02 -4.48
N LEU A 40 41.50 -1.15 -3.50
CA LEU A 40 42.51 -0.23 -2.95
C LEU A 40 42.20 0.06 -1.46
N SER A 41 43.23 0.01 -0.62
CA SER A 41 43.16 0.26 0.83
C SER A 41 43.78 1.63 1.19
N PRO A 42 43.54 2.18 2.39
CA PRO A 42 43.71 3.62 2.63
C PRO A 42 45.08 4.03 3.23
N PRO A 43 45.47 5.31 3.10
CA PRO A 43 46.29 6.02 4.09
C PRO A 43 45.38 6.59 5.21
N ALA A 44 45.65 6.45 6.51
CA ALA A 44 46.83 6.80 7.32
C ALA A 44 46.68 8.18 8.01
N ALA A 45 47.31 8.39 9.17
CA ALA A 45 46.77 9.26 10.22
C ALA A 45 47.70 10.40 10.73
N GLN A 46 47.06 11.38 11.40
CA GLN A 46 47.59 12.18 12.54
C GLN A 46 48.69 13.23 12.26
N PRO A 47 49.05 14.15 13.20
CA PRO A 47 48.80 14.14 14.66
C PRO A 47 48.31 15.45 15.36
N GLU A 48 47.93 15.32 16.64
CA GLU A 48 48.20 16.16 17.85
C GLU A 48 48.07 17.72 17.79
N GLU A 49 47.17 18.39 18.55
CA GLU A 49 47.16 18.74 20.01
C GLU A 49 47.77 20.14 20.32
N PRO A 50 47.59 20.76 21.52
CA PRO A 50 46.44 20.82 22.46
C PRO A 50 46.13 22.30 22.84
N VAL A 51 45.45 22.58 24.00
CA VAL A 51 45.81 23.63 25.02
C VAL A 51 44.66 23.97 26.03
N VAL A 52 44.86 23.57 27.30
CA VAL A 52 44.68 24.31 28.58
C VAL A 52 43.34 25.02 28.96
N ASN A 53 42.63 24.43 29.94
CA ASN A 53 41.75 25.04 30.96
C ASN A 53 42.58 25.85 32.02
N PRO A 54 42.04 26.70 32.95
CA PRO A 54 40.69 26.69 33.59
C PRO A 54 40.05 28.12 33.63
N ALA A 55 39.38 28.73 34.64
CA ALA A 55 39.13 28.43 36.07
C ALA A 55 38.05 29.33 36.75
N THR A 56 37.38 28.79 37.81
CA THR A 56 37.02 29.45 39.11
C THR A 56 36.13 30.73 39.20
N LEU A 57 35.56 31.15 40.35
CA LEU A 57 35.25 30.52 41.68
C LEU A 57 33.68 30.47 41.83
N GLU A 58 32.91 30.75 42.91
CA GLU A 58 33.10 31.00 44.37
C GLU A 58 31.82 30.80 45.21
N THR A 59 31.86 29.98 46.28
CA THR A 59 31.05 30.06 47.54
C THR A 59 29.50 30.04 47.51
N SER A 60 28.78 29.80 48.61
CA SER A 60 29.18 29.63 50.02
C SER A 60 28.51 28.45 50.72
N ALA A 61 29.19 27.87 51.71
CA ALA A 61 28.61 27.03 52.75
C ALA A 61 28.34 27.85 54.02
N SER A 62 27.46 27.32 54.89
CA SER A 62 27.37 27.65 56.33
C SER A 62 26.86 26.43 57.10
N GLU A 63 27.70 25.92 58.00
CA GLU A 63 27.44 24.93 59.05
C GLU A 63 27.69 25.61 60.41
N PRO A 64 27.46 24.96 61.57
CA PRO A 64 26.54 23.86 61.91
C PRO A 64 25.66 24.23 63.14
N ASP A 65 24.85 23.31 63.68
CA ASP A 65 24.69 23.20 65.15
C ASP A 65 24.10 21.85 65.63
N VAL A 66 24.67 21.29 66.70
CA VAL A 66 24.35 20.00 67.36
C VAL A 66 24.92 20.10 68.80
N PRO A 67 24.16 19.89 69.91
CA PRO A 67 23.57 18.58 70.22
C PRO A 67 22.28 18.56 71.11
N GLN A 68 21.63 17.38 71.19
CA GLN A 68 21.35 16.69 72.47
C GLN A 68 20.80 15.27 72.24
N ALA A 69 21.02 14.37 73.22
CA ALA A 69 20.40 13.05 73.31
C ALA A 69 19.19 13.09 74.28
N PRO A 70 18.37 12.03 74.36
CA PRO A 70 18.56 11.16 75.54
C PRO A 70 18.25 9.66 75.37
N GLU A 71 18.73 8.90 76.36
CA GLU A 71 18.15 7.69 76.97
C GLU A 71 18.12 6.35 76.22
N ALA A 72 18.01 5.29 77.04
CA ALA A 72 18.30 3.90 76.68
C ALA A 72 17.05 3.02 76.76
N ILE A 73 16.90 2.10 75.81
CA ILE A 73 15.79 1.15 75.75
C ILE A 73 16.20 -0.16 76.43
N VAL A 74 15.42 -0.58 77.44
CA VAL A 74 15.60 -1.83 78.18
C VAL A 74 15.12 -3.02 77.35
N HIS A 75 15.85 -4.13 77.36
CA HIS A 75 15.41 -5.38 76.75
C HIS A 75 14.16 -5.95 77.44
N GLN A 76 13.12 -6.20 76.67
CA GLN A 76 12.15 -7.26 76.95
C GLN A 76 11.98 -8.14 75.71
N ALA A 77 11.96 -9.46 75.90
CA ALA A 77 11.69 -10.41 74.84
C ALA A 77 10.17 -10.55 74.63
N GLN A 78 9.74 -10.57 73.38
CA GLN A 78 8.39 -11.00 72.99
C GLN A 78 8.49 -12.11 71.96
N GLU A 79 7.59 -13.08 72.06
CA GLU A 79 7.58 -14.28 71.21
C GLU A 79 7.17 -13.94 69.78
N THR A 80 8.00 -14.32 68.80
CA THR A 80 7.71 -14.17 67.37
C THR A 80 6.66 -15.19 66.92
N THR A 81 5.39 -14.89 67.17
CA THR A 81 4.28 -15.59 66.52
C THR A 81 4.34 -15.34 65.01
N VAL A 82 4.48 -16.42 64.23
CA VAL A 82 4.56 -16.33 62.75
C VAL A 82 3.24 -15.77 62.22
N PRO A 83 3.24 -14.62 61.51
CA PRO A 83 2.00 -14.04 61.00
C PRO A 83 1.41 -14.94 59.92
N ARG A 84 0.19 -15.41 60.14
CA ARG A 84 -0.63 -16.11 59.14
C ARG A 84 -0.76 -15.19 57.90
N PRO A 85 -0.64 -15.71 56.65
CA PRO A 85 -0.83 -14.89 55.46
C PRO A 85 -2.16 -14.14 55.53
N LYS A 86 -2.15 -12.81 55.35
CA LYS A 86 -3.38 -12.02 55.29
C LYS A 86 -4.21 -12.50 54.10
N GLU A 87 -5.44 -12.89 54.37
CA GLU A 87 -6.41 -13.24 53.33
C GLU A 87 -6.60 -12.03 52.40
N PRO A 88 -6.46 -12.19 51.07
CA PRO A 88 -6.50 -11.07 50.15
C PRO A 88 -7.90 -10.46 50.10
N ALA A 89 -7.95 -9.12 50.20
CA ALA A 89 -9.18 -8.35 50.29
C ALA A 89 -10.25 -8.81 49.27
N PRO A 90 -11.54 -8.80 49.65
CA PRO A 90 -12.61 -9.14 48.72
C PRO A 90 -12.60 -8.16 47.54
N LEU A 91 -12.81 -8.70 46.33
CA LEU A 91 -13.08 -7.86 45.15
C LEU A 91 -14.35 -7.03 45.40
N PRO A 92 -14.43 -5.78 44.91
CA PRO A 92 -15.70 -5.07 44.85
C PRO A 92 -16.64 -5.85 43.92
N MET A 93 -17.70 -6.46 44.46
CA MET A 93 -18.68 -7.15 43.63
C MET A 93 -19.72 -6.16 43.13
N GLY A 94 -20.17 -6.34 41.89
CA GLY A 94 -21.32 -5.65 41.33
C GLY A 94 -22.63 -6.25 41.84
N ASP A 95 -23.60 -6.43 40.95
CA ASP A 95 -24.85 -7.12 41.28
C ASP A 95 -24.55 -8.57 41.74
N PRO A 96 -24.94 -8.98 42.98
CA PRO A 96 -24.75 -10.34 43.45
C PRO A 96 -25.44 -11.42 42.59
N GLU A 97 -26.58 -11.10 41.95
CA GLU A 97 -27.32 -12.04 41.11
C GLU A 97 -26.59 -12.25 39.76
N GLU A 98 -26.16 -11.16 39.12
CA GLU A 98 -25.31 -11.24 37.91
C GLU A 98 -23.99 -11.97 38.21
N THR A 99 -23.35 -11.68 39.35
CA THR A 99 -22.10 -12.31 39.79
C THR A 99 -22.25 -13.82 40.00
N ALA A 100 -23.35 -14.26 40.61
CA ALA A 100 -23.66 -15.66 40.83
C ALA A 100 -23.93 -16.39 39.51
N ALA A 101 -24.79 -15.83 38.65
CA ALA A 101 -25.12 -16.40 37.34
C ALA A 101 -23.90 -16.52 36.43
N LEU A 102 -23.03 -15.50 36.41
CA LEU A 102 -21.80 -15.49 35.60
C LEU A 102 -20.78 -16.53 36.11
N SER A 103 -20.66 -16.67 37.43
CA SER A 103 -19.80 -17.68 38.06
C SER A 103 -20.29 -19.10 37.79
N GLN A 104 -21.61 -19.34 37.79
CA GLN A 104 -22.21 -20.62 37.44
C GLN A 104 -21.99 -20.96 35.95
N ALA A 105 -22.15 -19.98 35.05
CA ALA A 105 -21.90 -20.15 33.61
C ALA A 105 -20.43 -20.51 33.33
N PHE A 106 -19.47 -19.85 33.98
CA PHE A 106 -18.05 -20.20 33.90
C PHE A 106 -17.77 -21.63 34.40
N ALA A 107 -18.31 -22.00 35.57
CA ALA A 107 -18.12 -23.33 36.14
C ALA A 107 -18.67 -24.46 35.24
N ALA A 108 -19.82 -24.24 34.60
CA ALA A 108 -20.39 -25.16 33.62
C ALA A 108 -19.56 -25.26 32.33
N ALA A 109 -18.83 -24.19 31.97
CA ALA A 109 -18.00 -24.11 30.76
C ALA A 109 -16.60 -24.71 30.93
N LEU A 110 -16.01 -24.72 32.14
CA LEU A 110 -14.67 -25.24 32.43
C LEU A 110 -14.33 -26.60 31.78
N PRO A 111 -15.21 -27.63 31.77
CA PRO A 111 -14.92 -28.91 31.10
C PRO A 111 -14.57 -28.79 29.61
N SER A 112 -15.12 -27.80 28.90
CA SER A 112 -14.82 -27.55 27.48
C SER A 112 -13.41 -27.04 27.23
N PHE A 113 -12.79 -26.36 28.21
CA PHE A 113 -11.42 -25.85 28.13
C PHE A 113 -10.39 -26.85 28.68
N SER A 114 -10.84 -27.86 29.45
CA SER A 114 -9.98 -28.82 30.14
C SER A 114 -9.02 -29.52 29.19
N GLY A 115 -7.72 -29.27 29.39
CA GLY A 115 -6.62 -29.80 28.59
C GLY A 115 -6.77 -29.56 27.08
N MET A 116 -7.35 -28.43 26.66
CA MET A 116 -6.88 -27.77 25.44
C MET A 116 -5.46 -27.29 25.74
N GLU A 117 -4.45 -27.72 25.00
CA GLU A 117 -3.10 -27.16 25.12
C GLU A 117 -3.04 -25.77 24.47
N GLU A 118 -1.93 -25.03 24.66
CA GLU A 118 -1.74 -23.77 23.94
C GLU A 118 -1.71 -24.08 22.43
N PRO A 119 -2.69 -23.60 21.66
CA PRO A 119 -2.95 -24.23 20.38
C PRO A 119 -2.13 -23.58 19.26
N ALA A 120 -1.62 -24.40 18.35
CA ALA A 120 -1.24 -23.98 17.00
C ALA A 120 -2.51 -23.66 16.15
N LEU A 121 -3.37 -22.78 16.67
CA LEU A 121 -4.62 -22.34 16.06
C LEU A 121 -4.63 -20.82 15.91
N ASP A 122 -5.34 -20.38 14.88
CA ASP A 122 -6.08 -19.11 14.88
C ASP A 122 -6.81 -18.94 16.23
N LEU A 123 -6.43 -17.91 16.98
CA LEU A 123 -6.99 -17.55 18.29
C LEU A 123 -7.99 -16.38 18.20
N SER A 124 -8.73 -16.31 17.10
CA SER A 124 -9.99 -15.58 17.01
C SER A 124 -11.11 -16.24 17.82
N TRP A 125 -12.24 -15.55 17.97
CA TRP A 125 -13.44 -16.11 18.61
C TRP A 125 -13.96 -17.37 17.90
N GLU A 126 -13.97 -17.40 16.56
CA GLU A 126 -14.33 -18.60 15.79
C GLU A 126 -13.28 -19.71 15.94
N GLY A 127 -12.00 -19.36 15.99
CA GLY A 127 -10.92 -20.29 16.31
C GLY A 127 -11.12 -20.99 17.66
N LEU A 128 -11.50 -20.23 18.71
CA LEU A 128 -11.81 -20.76 20.03
C LEU A 128 -13.07 -21.64 20.04
N LYS A 129 -14.16 -21.21 19.39
CA LYS A 129 -15.39 -22.02 19.21
C LYS A 129 -15.09 -23.33 18.47
N GLY A 130 -14.19 -23.29 17.46
CA GLY A 130 -13.68 -24.47 16.76
C GLY A 130 -12.82 -25.36 17.65
N GLY A 131 -11.98 -24.77 18.50
CA GLY A 131 -11.17 -25.46 19.52
C GLY A 131 -12.03 -26.25 20.51
N ILE A 132 -13.08 -25.63 21.05
CA ILE A 132 -14.05 -26.30 21.96
C ILE A 132 -14.71 -27.50 21.27
N LYS A 133 -15.19 -27.34 20.02
CA LYS A 133 -15.80 -28.44 19.25
C LYS A 133 -14.83 -29.59 19.00
N LYS A 134 -13.55 -29.29 18.71
CA LYS A 134 -12.48 -30.29 18.56
C LYS A 134 -12.14 -31.00 19.87
N ASN A 135 -12.02 -30.26 20.98
CA ASN A 135 -11.75 -30.83 22.31
C ASN A 135 -12.90 -31.74 22.77
N ALA A 136 -14.15 -31.34 22.51
CA ALA A 136 -15.32 -32.15 22.79
C ALA A 136 -15.31 -33.49 22.04
N GLN A 137 -14.94 -33.49 20.76
CA GLN A 137 -14.77 -34.71 19.96
C GLN A 137 -13.59 -35.56 20.47
N ALA A 138 -12.44 -34.94 20.78
CA ALA A 138 -11.23 -35.65 21.21
C ALA A 138 -11.34 -36.27 22.62
N LYS A 139 -12.17 -35.71 23.50
CA LYS A 139 -12.33 -36.14 24.90
C LYS A 139 -13.68 -36.76 25.24
N GLY A 140 -14.58 -36.89 24.26
CA GLY A 140 -15.93 -37.41 24.49
C GLY A 140 -16.77 -36.56 25.45
N LEU A 141 -16.60 -35.22 25.41
CA LEU A 141 -17.41 -34.33 26.25
C LEU A 141 -18.89 -34.44 25.87
N THR A 142 -19.76 -34.33 26.87
CA THR A 142 -21.21 -34.36 26.63
C THR A 142 -21.65 -33.15 25.80
N LYS A 143 -22.80 -33.31 25.11
CA LYS A 143 -23.43 -32.22 24.36
C LYS A 143 -23.63 -30.98 25.25
N GLY A 144 -24.15 -31.15 26.47
CA GLY A 144 -24.38 -30.04 27.41
C GLY A 144 -23.10 -29.32 27.86
N GLN A 145 -22.00 -30.05 28.13
CA GLN A 145 -20.69 -29.41 28.44
C GLN A 145 -20.15 -28.61 27.24
N THR A 146 -20.35 -29.11 26.03
CA THR A 146 -19.94 -28.45 24.78
C THR A 146 -20.76 -27.19 24.54
N GLU A 147 -22.08 -27.27 24.75
CA GLU A 147 -23.00 -26.14 24.62
C GLU A 147 -22.78 -25.07 25.69
N ALA A 148 -22.48 -25.45 26.94
CA ALA A 148 -22.06 -24.51 27.99
C ALA A 148 -20.76 -23.77 27.64
N GLY A 149 -19.75 -24.49 27.11
CA GLY A 149 -18.51 -23.89 26.62
C GLY A 149 -18.75 -22.86 25.50
N LEU A 150 -19.57 -23.21 24.51
CA LEU A 150 -19.91 -22.30 23.41
C LEU A 150 -20.78 -21.13 23.86
N HIS A 151 -21.72 -21.34 24.79
CA HIS A 151 -22.53 -20.27 25.39
C HIS A 151 -21.66 -19.24 26.09
N TRP A 152 -20.73 -19.69 26.94
CA TRP A 152 -19.79 -18.82 27.66
C TRP A 152 -18.94 -17.98 26.70
N VAL A 153 -18.38 -18.58 25.64
CA VAL A 153 -17.62 -17.83 24.62
C VAL A 153 -18.49 -16.80 23.90
N ASN A 154 -19.69 -17.18 23.45
CA ASN A 154 -20.60 -16.26 22.76
C ASN A 154 -21.08 -15.10 23.66
N GLN A 155 -21.24 -15.34 24.97
CA GLN A 155 -21.62 -14.32 25.95
C GLN A 155 -20.50 -13.28 26.13
N MET A 156 -19.25 -13.74 26.23
CA MET A 156 -18.05 -12.88 26.37
C MET A 156 -17.69 -12.13 25.09
N GLU A 157 -17.92 -12.74 23.92
CA GLU A 157 -17.76 -12.09 22.60
C GLU A 157 -18.80 -10.98 22.39
N LYS A 158 -20.06 -11.23 22.82
CA LYS A 158 -21.17 -10.27 22.70
C LYS A 158 -21.05 -9.09 23.67
N ASP A 159 -20.53 -9.33 24.88
CA ASP A 159 -20.29 -8.28 25.88
C ASP A 159 -18.91 -8.42 26.53
N PRO A 160 -17.85 -7.92 25.86
CA PRO A 160 -16.48 -7.94 26.38
C PRO A 160 -16.30 -7.14 27.69
N GLY A 161 -17.26 -6.25 28.01
CA GLY A 161 -17.27 -5.46 29.25
C GLY A 161 -17.90 -6.15 30.45
N LEU A 162 -18.55 -7.30 30.27
CA LEU A 162 -19.35 -7.97 31.32
C LEU A 162 -18.51 -8.25 32.58
N LEU A 163 -17.36 -8.93 32.43
CA LEU A 163 -16.45 -9.22 33.55
C LEU A 163 -16.00 -7.96 34.32
N ALA A 164 -15.73 -6.86 33.62
CA ALA A 164 -15.28 -5.63 34.26
C ALA A 164 -16.39 -5.00 35.12
N ARG A 165 -17.63 -4.98 34.63
CA ARG A 165 -18.78 -4.44 35.37
C ARG A 165 -19.19 -5.31 36.56
N THR A 166 -19.33 -6.62 36.34
CA THR A 166 -19.79 -7.58 37.37
C THR A 166 -18.80 -7.68 38.56
N PHE A 167 -17.50 -7.47 38.33
CA PHE A 167 -16.47 -7.47 39.38
C PHE A 167 -15.94 -6.08 39.77
N GLY A 168 -16.67 -4.99 39.46
CA GLY A 168 -16.35 -3.64 39.95
C GLY A 168 -15.00 -3.08 39.52
N LEU A 169 -14.51 -3.49 38.35
CA LEU A 169 -13.18 -3.17 37.82
C LEU A 169 -13.25 -1.89 36.94
N ASP A 170 -12.09 -1.27 36.62
CA ASP A 170 -12.07 -0.15 35.67
C ASP A 170 -12.69 -0.60 34.33
N PRO A 171 -13.65 0.13 33.74
CA PRO A 171 -14.24 -0.22 32.44
C PRO A 171 -13.22 -0.42 31.30
N LYS A 172 -12.03 0.20 31.40
CA LYS A 172 -10.90 -0.01 30.48
C LYS A 172 -10.30 -1.42 30.56
N ALA A 173 -10.49 -2.09 31.69
CA ALA A 173 -9.96 -3.42 31.97
C ALA A 173 -10.94 -4.53 31.49
N SER A 174 -11.66 -4.23 30.41
CA SER A 174 -12.54 -5.14 29.69
C SER A 174 -11.78 -5.98 28.67
N LEU A 175 -12.36 -7.11 28.24
CA LEU A 175 -11.82 -7.90 27.13
C LEU A 175 -11.74 -7.00 25.86
N PRO A 176 -10.66 -7.05 25.06
CA PRO A 176 -10.50 -6.15 23.93
C PRO A 176 -11.56 -6.37 22.85
N LEU A 177 -12.31 -5.31 22.57
CA LEU A 177 -13.24 -5.25 21.45
C LEU A 177 -12.49 -5.38 20.11
N PRO A 178 -13.03 -6.08 19.09
CA PRO A 178 -12.44 -6.17 17.75
C PRO A 178 -12.40 -4.85 16.93
N ASN A 179 -12.59 -3.70 17.57
CA ASN A 179 -13.01 -2.47 16.88
C ASN A 179 -11.83 -1.67 16.30
N SER A 180 -11.61 -1.89 15.00
CA SER A 180 -11.10 -0.93 14.00
C SER A 180 -9.69 -0.34 14.12
N ALA A 181 -8.89 -0.63 15.14
CA ALA A 181 -7.50 -0.13 15.24
C ALA A 181 -6.41 -1.22 15.28
N VAL A 182 -6.81 -2.49 15.34
CA VAL A 182 -5.90 -3.63 15.59
C VAL A 182 -6.02 -4.75 14.56
N THR A 183 -4.96 -5.53 14.44
CA THR A 183 -4.89 -6.75 13.62
C THR A 183 -4.12 -7.86 14.34
N ALA A 184 -4.29 -9.10 13.90
CA ALA A 184 -3.65 -10.29 14.47
C ALA A 184 -2.31 -10.61 13.77
N VAL A 185 -1.32 -10.99 14.57
CA VAL A 185 0.01 -11.47 14.17
C VAL A 185 0.30 -12.73 15.00
N GLY A 186 -0.07 -13.90 14.46
CA GLY A 186 -0.09 -15.14 15.23
C GLY A 186 -1.23 -15.12 16.27
N SER A 187 -0.92 -15.46 17.52
CA SER A 187 -1.83 -15.32 18.68
C SER A 187 -1.94 -13.88 19.20
N VAL A 188 -0.95 -13.04 18.87
CA VAL A 188 -0.80 -11.67 19.39
C VAL A 188 -1.57 -10.69 18.53
N TRP A 189 -2.15 -9.67 19.17
CA TRP A 189 -2.86 -8.57 18.53
C TRP A 189 -2.07 -7.27 18.72
N LEU A 190 -2.10 -6.42 17.70
CA LEU A 190 -1.26 -5.22 17.61
C LEU A 190 -2.02 -4.09 16.90
N PRO A 191 -1.72 -2.81 17.19
CA PRO A 191 -2.10 -1.71 16.31
C PRO A 191 -1.58 -1.96 14.89
N TYR A 192 -2.34 -1.58 13.86
CA TYR A 192 -1.93 -1.78 12.45
C TYR A 192 -0.50 -1.25 12.15
N GLY A 193 -0.12 -0.11 12.71
CA GLY A 193 1.24 0.43 12.56
C GLY A 193 2.33 -0.45 13.18
N VAL A 194 2.10 -0.96 14.39
CA VAL A 194 3.03 -1.87 15.08
C VAL A 194 3.12 -3.20 14.32
N ALA A 195 1.98 -3.75 13.88
CA ALA A 195 1.91 -4.99 13.13
C ALA A 195 2.69 -4.91 11.82
N SER A 196 2.52 -3.81 11.06
CA SER A 196 3.26 -3.60 9.82
C SER A 196 4.76 -3.44 10.07
N MET A 197 5.17 -2.64 11.05
CA MET A 197 6.61 -2.45 11.36
C MET A 197 7.28 -3.73 11.88
N TRP A 198 6.57 -4.54 12.67
CA TRP A 198 7.02 -5.88 13.03
C TRP A 198 7.16 -6.79 11.80
N GLN A 199 6.17 -6.80 10.89
CA GLN A 199 6.25 -7.55 9.64
C GLN A 199 7.43 -7.08 8.76
N HIS A 200 7.74 -5.77 8.77
CA HIS A 200 8.88 -5.20 8.04
C HIS A 200 10.22 -5.70 8.59
N CYS A 201 10.41 -5.62 9.91
CA CYS A 201 11.60 -6.21 10.56
C CYS A 201 11.68 -7.72 10.31
N GLN A 202 10.58 -8.46 10.48
CA GLN A 202 10.53 -9.91 10.34
C GLN A 202 10.93 -10.38 8.93
N LEU A 203 10.41 -9.74 7.88
CA LEU A 203 10.72 -10.11 6.50
C LEU A 203 12.17 -9.75 6.10
N GLN A 204 12.72 -8.62 6.56
CA GLN A 204 14.12 -8.30 6.31
C GLN A 204 15.06 -9.24 7.08
N PHE A 205 14.86 -9.40 8.39
CA PHE A 205 15.70 -10.26 9.23
C PHE A 205 15.72 -11.71 8.73
N LYS A 206 14.56 -12.27 8.38
CA LYS A 206 14.45 -13.63 7.82
C LYS A 206 15.15 -13.77 6.46
N ARG A 207 15.20 -12.71 5.64
CA ARG A 207 15.94 -12.71 4.37
C ARG A 207 17.45 -12.68 4.60
N GLU A 208 17.94 -11.85 5.52
CA GLU A 208 19.38 -11.64 5.72
C GLU A 208 20.03 -12.72 6.58
N THR A 209 19.29 -13.37 7.50
CA THR A 209 19.81 -14.44 8.37
C THR A 209 19.29 -15.84 8.06
N GLY A 210 18.16 -15.97 7.36
CA GLY A 210 17.43 -17.24 7.18
C GLY A 210 16.60 -17.69 8.41
N LEU A 211 16.79 -17.04 9.57
CA LEU A 211 16.20 -17.44 10.85
C LEU A 211 14.73 -17.03 10.96
N ALA A 212 13.98 -17.71 11.85
CA ALA A 212 12.58 -17.40 12.13
C ALA A 212 12.43 -16.57 13.40
N LEU A 213 11.50 -15.61 13.35
CA LEU A 213 11.01 -14.85 14.48
C LEU A 213 9.53 -15.14 14.67
N GLU A 214 9.15 -15.44 15.89
CA GLU A 214 7.77 -15.51 16.35
C GLU A 214 7.52 -14.40 17.38
N LEU A 215 6.33 -13.82 17.37
CA LEU A 215 5.91 -12.84 18.36
C LEU A 215 5.17 -13.57 19.48
N THR A 216 5.73 -13.58 20.69
CA THR A 216 5.25 -14.39 21.83
C THR A 216 4.59 -13.57 22.93
N GLN A 217 4.71 -12.25 22.90
CA GLN A 217 4.04 -11.35 23.85
C GLN A 217 3.68 -10.02 23.17
N GLY A 218 2.49 -9.52 23.50
CA GLY A 218 1.94 -8.24 23.06
C GLY A 218 0.54 -8.09 23.63
N TRP A 219 -0.40 -7.49 22.88
CA TRP A 219 -1.81 -7.62 23.24
C TRP A 219 -2.31 -9.00 22.81
N HIS A 220 -3.38 -9.50 23.43
CA HIS A 220 -3.94 -10.82 23.10
C HIS A 220 -5.42 -10.66 22.76
N SER A 221 -5.99 -11.56 21.95
CA SER A 221 -7.43 -11.53 21.69
C SER A 221 -8.22 -11.74 22.99
N GLY A 222 -9.44 -11.19 23.05
CA GLY A 222 -10.39 -11.56 24.10
C GLY A 222 -10.64 -13.07 24.15
N ALA A 223 -10.54 -13.77 23.01
CA ALA A 223 -10.62 -15.22 22.93
C ALA A 223 -9.43 -15.93 23.62
N TYR A 224 -8.19 -15.52 23.36
CA TYR A 224 -7.00 -16.05 24.05
C TYR A 224 -7.08 -15.75 25.55
N GLN A 225 -7.43 -14.52 25.92
CA GLN A 225 -7.56 -14.12 27.32
C GLN A 225 -8.63 -14.95 28.05
N LEU A 226 -9.76 -15.24 27.40
CA LEU A 226 -10.81 -16.08 27.96
C LEU A 226 -10.40 -17.56 28.07
N TRP A 227 -9.66 -18.07 27.08
CA TRP A 227 -9.05 -19.40 27.14
C TRP A 227 -8.05 -19.50 28.30
N ALA A 228 -7.15 -18.51 28.43
CA ALA A 228 -6.14 -18.46 29.49
C ALA A 228 -6.78 -18.37 30.89
N LEU A 229 -7.81 -17.52 31.04
CA LEU A 229 -8.64 -17.43 32.23
C LEU A 229 -9.25 -18.80 32.61
N ALA A 230 -9.84 -19.52 31.65
CA ALA A 230 -10.41 -20.84 31.86
C ALA A 230 -9.37 -21.97 32.06
N LYS A 231 -8.10 -21.71 31.70
CA LYS A 231 -7.00 -22.69 31.79
C LYS A 231 -6.28 -22.72 33.13
N VAL A 232 -6.19 -21.59 33.84
CA VAL A 232 -5.43 -21.47 35.11
C VAL A 232 -6.31 -21.44 36.37
N SER A 233 -7.64 -21.43 36.21
CA SER A 233 -8.58 -21.08 37.29
C SER A 233 -9.58 -22.20 37.56
N THR A 234 -9.81 -22.52 38.84
CA THR A 234 -10.88 -23.46 39.26
C THR A 234 -12.22 -22.76 39.50
N SER A 235 -12.22 -21.43 39.58
CA SER A 235 -13.41 -20.59 39.72
C SER A 235 -13.22 -19.23 39.03
N LEU A 236 -14.32 -18.57 38.66
CA LEU A 236 -14.28 -17.27 37.98
C LEU A 236 -13.59 -16.20 38.84
N SER A 237 -13.97 -16.13 40.12
CA SER A 237 -13.39 -15.21 41.11
C SER A 237 -11.91 -15.45 41.39
N GLN A 238 -11.41 -16.68 41.25
CA GLN A 238 -9.97 -16.94 41.28
C GLN A 238 -9.31 -16.39 40.00
N GLY A 239 -9.86 -16.67 38.83
CA GLY A 239 -9.29 -16.23 37.56
C GLY A 239 -9.19 -14.71 37.44
N VAL A 240 -10.24 -13.99 37.80
CA VAL A 240 -10.26 -12.52 37.82
C VAL A 240 -9.23 -11.94 38.80
N ARG A 241 -8.90 -12.64 39.90
CA ARG A 241 -7.81 -12.25 40.81
C ARG A 241 -6.42 -12.62 40.28
N SER A 242 -6.25 -13.80 39.68
CA SER A 242 -4.95 -14.35 39.28
C SER A 242 -4.44 -13.84 37.93
N PHE A 243 -5.32 -13.53 36.99
CA PHE A 243 -4.97 -12.85 35.73
C PHE A 243 -5.10 -11.33 35.83
N GLY A 244 -5.76 -10.83 36.88
CA GLY A 244 -6.35 -9.49 36.89
C GLY A 244 -7.40 -9.32 35.79
N PRO A 245 -7.97 -8.12 35.65
CA PRO A 245 -8.70 -7.76 34.44
C PRO A 245 -7.75 -7.47 33.27
N LEU A 246 -7.40 -8.54 32.56
CA LEU A 246 -7.40 -8.73 31.10
C LEU A 246 -7.11 -7.53 30.13
N GLY A 247 -6.38 -6.48 30.52
CA GLY A 247 -5.90 -5.49 29.56
C GLY A 247 -5.35 -4.17 30.14
N PRO A 248 -4.11 -3.76 29.82
CA PRO A 248 -3.58 -2.45 30.18
C PRO A 248 -4.03 -1.36 29.19
N PHE A 249 -5.34 -1.19 28.98
CA PHE A 249 -5.90 -0.19 28.06
C PHE A 249 -5.98 1.21 28.70
N GLY A 250 -4.82 1.75 29.09
CA GLY A 250 -4.68 3.16 29.41
C GLY A 250 -4.97 4.04 28.18
N PRO A 251 -5.65 5.20 28.33
CA PRO A 251 -5.89 6.13 27.23
C PRO A 251 -4.59 6.82 26.77
N SER A 252 -3.54 6.81 27.59
CA SER A 252 -2.15 6.95 27.17
C SER A 252 -1.63 5.56 26.76
N GLY A 253 -1.28 5.39 25.48
CA GLY A 253 -0.88 4.09 24.93
C GLY A 253 0.37 3.52 25.59
N ILE A 254 0.18 2.64 26.57
CA ILE A 254 1.29 2.00 27.30
C ILE A 254 2.06 1.12 26.32
N ARG A 255 3.36 1.40 26.20
CA ARG A 255 4.38 0.63 25.48
C ARG A 255 4.60 -0.72 26.17
N ALA A 256 3.61 -1.60 26.11
CA ALA A 256 3.76 -2.99 26.54
C ALA A 256 4.83 -3.66 25.67
N PRO A 257 5.89 -4.25 26.26
CA PRO A 257 6.99 -4.82 25.49
C PRO A 257 6.49 -5.98 24.62
N LEU A 258 6.88 -5.93 23.35
CA LEU A 258 6.72 -6.96 22.34
C LEU A 258 7.77 -8.04 22.61
N GLY A 259 7.38 -9.09 23.31
CA GLY A 259 8.24 -10.25 23.53
C GLY A 259 8.30 -11.11 22.28
N TYR A 260 9.50 -11.56 21.91
CA TYR A 260 9.73 -12.39 20.73
C TYR A 260 10.44 -13.69 21.07
N ARG A 261 10.31 -14.68 20.18
CA ARG A 261 11.09 -15.92 20.14
C ARG A 261 11.87 -15.94 18.84
N LEU A 262 13.17 -16.21 18.93
CA LEU A 262 14.08 -16.31 17.80
C LEU A 262 14.60 -17.76 17.72
N GLU A 263 14.32 -18.43 16.62
CA GLU A 263 14.77 -19.80 16.37
C GLU A 263 16.20 -19.78 15.82
N ALA A 264 17.20 -19.92 16.71
CA ALA A 264 18.62 -19.92 16.38
C ALA A 264 19.40 -20.98 17.18
N PRO A 265 20.53 -21.50 16.67
CA PRO A 265 21.45 -22.33 17.45
C PRO A 265 22.00 -21.57 18.67
N PRO A 266 22.21 -22.22 19.84
CA PRO A 266 22.68 -21.54 21.06
C PRO A 266 23.98 -20.74 20.86
N GLU A 267 24.92 -21.29 20.09
CA GLU A 267 26.23 -20.69 19.79
C GLU A 267 26.15 -19.39 18.95
N GLY A 268 25.05 -19.19 18.22
CA GLY A 268 24.81 -17.99 17.40
C GLY A 268 23.73 -17.06 17.94
N MET A 269 23.11 -17.40 19.08
CA MET A 269 21.92 -16.75 19.63
C MET A 269 22.10 -15.24 19.80
N GLU A 270 23.23 -14.82 20.36
CA GLU A 270 23.48 -13.41 20.70
C GLU A 270 23.79 -12.57 19.47
N SER A 271 24.62 -13.06 18.55
CA SER A 271 24.88 -12.38 17.27
C SER A 271 23.59 -12.23 16.44
N ALA A 272 22.70 -13.23 16.49
CA ALA A 272 21.39 -13.15 15.84
C ALA A 272 20.46 -12.11 16.50
N ARG A 273 20.54 -11.90 17.82
CA ARG A 273 19.86 -10.78 18.50
C ARG A 273 20.44 -9.43 18.09
N THR A 274 21.77 -9.27 18.06
CA THR A 274 22.41 -8.01 17.64
C THR A 274 21.98 -7.61 16.23
N LEU A 275 21.94 -8.57 15.30
CA LEU A 275 21.41 -8.37 13.95
C LEU A 275 19.92 -8.01 13.98
N LEU A 276 19.09 -8.73 14.75
CA LEU A 276 17.66 -8.44 14.89
C LEU A 276 17.41 -6.98 15.29
N PHE A 277 18.04 -6.51 16.37
CA PHE A 277 17.90 -5.14 16.84
C PHE A 277 18.40 -4.12 15.82
N GLY A 278 19.55 -4.40 15.18
CA GLY A 278 20.11 -3.57 14.10
C GLY A 278 19.21 -3.42 12.86
N HIS A 279 18.32 -4.38 12.60
CA HIS A 279 17.27 -4.26 11.59
C HIS A 279 15.99 -3.60 12.14
N CYS A 280 15.48 -4.07 13.28
CA CYS A 280 14.23 -3.62 13.89
C CYS A 280 14.21 -2.12 14.24
N ILE A 281 15.35 -1.53 14.63
CA ILE A 281 15.43 -0.10 14.96
C ILE A 281 15.04 0.82 13.78
N ASN A 282 15.32 0.42 12.54
CA ASN A 282 14.91 1.16 11.33
C ASN A 282 13.38 1.17 11.14
N PHE A 283 12.67 0.23 11.77
CA PHE A 283 11.21 0.16 11.82
C PHE A 283 10.65 0.66 13.15
N GLY A 284 11.43 1.42 13.93
CA GLY A 284 11.00 2.02 15.18
C GLY A 284 10.82 1.04 16.34
N LEU A 285 11.46 -0.13 16.28
CA LEU A 285 11.44 -1.17 17.32
C LEU A 285 12.78 -1.17 18.08
N GLU A 286 12.76 -0.61 19.29
CA GLU A 286 13.91 -0.46 20.20
C GLU A 286 13.98 -1.65 21.17
N GLU A 287 15.17 -2.05 21.64
CA GLU A 287 15.28 -3.06 22.71
C GLU A 287 14.79 -2.49 24.04
N SER A 288 13.99 -3.26 24.77
CA SER A 288 13.48 -2.89 26.11
C SER A 288 13.75 -3.94 27.20
N GLY A 289 14.32 -5.08 26.83
CA GLY A 289 14.77 -6.13 27.75
C GLY A 289 15.11 -7.42 27.02
N PRO A 290 15.54 -8.47 27.74
CA PRO A 290 15.88 -9.76 27.15
C PRO A 290 14.69 -10.35 26.36
N ASN A 291 14.88 -10.54 25.06
CA ASN A 291 13.83 -10.94 24.10
C ASN A 291 12.62 -9.98 24.02
N GLN A 292 12.78 -8.69 24.35
CA GLN A 292 11.70 -7.69 24.37
C GLN A 292 12.02 -6.44 23.54
N LEU A 293 11.03 -6.00 22.77
CA LEU A 293 11.07 -4.81 21.91
C LEU A 293 9.99 -3.79 22.32
N THR A 294 10.25 -2.52 22.08
CA THR A 294 9.30 -1.42 22.30
C THR A 294 9.14 -0.62 21.02
N PHE A 295 7.90 -0.32 20.63
CA PHE A 295 7.62 0.52 19.46
C PHE A 295 7.55 2.00 19.83
N VAL A 296 8.25 2.85 19.06
CA VAL A 296 8.30 4.30 19.31
C VAL A 296 6.98 5.03 19.04
N GLY A 297 6.18 4.53 18.08
CA GLY A 297 4.94 5.12 17.60
C GLY A 297 5.04 5.60 16.13
N PRO A 298 3.97 5.53 15.31
CA PRO A 298 4.06 5.87 13.87
C PRO A 298 4.39 7.35 13.65
N GLU A 299 3.85 8.23 14.49
CA GLU A 299 4.15 9.66 14.48
C GLU A 299 5.65 9.91 14.65
N ALA A 300 6.27 9.36 15.70
CA ALA A 300 7.70 9.50 15.97
C ALA A 300 8.57 8.90 14.86
N LEU A 301 8.17 7.75 14.32
CA LEU A 301 8.89 7.05 13.24
C LEU A 301 8.87 7.82 11.91
N TYR A 302 7.74 8.41 11.54
CA TYR A 302 7.59 9.12 10.26
C TYR A 302 7.91 10.62 10.33
N ARG A 303 7.96 11.22 11.53
CA ARG A 303 8.28 12.65 11.74
C ARG A 303 9.49 13.15 10.92
N PRO A 304 10.63 12.43 10.81
CA PRO A 304 11.79 12.92 10.04
C PRO A 304 11.52 13.14 8.54
N SER A 305 10.62 12.35 7.95
CA SER A 305 10.28 12.44 6.53
C SER A 305 9.02 13.28 6.27
N LEU A 306 8.08 13.31 7.23
CA LEU A 306 6.88 14.17 7.15
C LEU A 306 7.18 15.64 7.45
N ALA A 307 8.17 15.95 8.30
CA ALA A 307 8.60 17.34 8.59
C ALA A 307 9.28 18.05 7.40
N LYS A 308 9.50 17.34 6.28
CA LYS A 308 10.01 17.88 5.01
C LYS A 308 8.88 18.25 4.04
N LEU A 309 7.63 17.98 4.40
CA LEU A 309 6.44 18.40 3.65
C LEU A 309 6.05 19.83 4.06
N PRO A 310 5.53 20.67 3.14
CA PRO A 310 4.95 21.96 3.53
C PRO A 310 3.77 21.77 4.48
N GLU A 311 3.59 22.66 5.44
CA GLU A 311 2.36 22.69 6.26
C GLU A 311 1.12 22.97 5.37
N PRO A 312 -0.04 22.31 5.61
CA PRO A 312 -0.35 21.37 6.68
C PRO A 312 -0.18 19.88 6.30
N TYR A 313 0.59 19.55 5.25
CA TYR A 313 0.53 18.22 4.63
C TYR A 313 1.13 17.11 5.50
N GLY A 314 2.10 17.39 6.37
CA GLY A 314 2.68 16.39 7.29
C GLY A 314 1.63 15.70 8.16
N PRO A 315 0.87 16.44 8.99
CA PRO A 315 -0.25 15.91 9.76
C PRO A 315 -1.37 15.29 8.89
N GLU A 316 -1.72 15.89 7.75
CA GLU A 316 -2.74 15.33 6.84
C GLU A 316 -2.34 13.94 6.30
N PHE A 317 -1.04 13.73 5.99
CA PHE A 317 -0.51 12.44 5.56
C PHE A 317 -0.57 11.39 6.67
N LEU A 318 -0.15 11.73 7.89
CA LEU A 318 -0.17 10.78 9.02
C LEU A 318 -1.61 10.31 9.32
N ALA A 319 -2.55 11.25 9.45
CA ALA A 319 -3.96 10.93 9.68
C ALA A 319 -4.56 10.07 8.55
N ALA A 320 -4.09 10.23 7.32
CA ALA A 320 -4.53 9.42 6.18
C ALA A 320 -3.91 8.01 6.16
N LEU A 321 -2.66 7.83 6.59
CA LEU A 321 -2.05 6.51 6.80
C LEU A 321 -2.81 5.74 7.91
N GLU A 322 -3.17 6.43 8.99
CA GLU A 322 -3.98 5.89 10.08
C GLU A 322 -5.39 5.50 9.62
N MET A 323 -6.10 6.40 8.90
CA MET A 323 -7.44 6.17 8.37
C MET A 323 -7.50 5.04 7.31
N SER A 324 -6.42 4.84 6.55
CA SER A 324 -6.29 3.75 5.57
C SER A 324 -5.75 2.44 6.15
N HIS A 325 -5.26 2.48 7.40
CA HIS A 325 -4.51 1.41 8.04
C HIS A 325 -3.27 0.95 7.25
N PHE A 326 -2.71 1.84 6.42
CA PHE A 326 -1.56 1.56 5.56
C PHE A 326 -0.29 2.17 6.17
N TYR A 327 0.67 1.32 6.52
CA TYR A 327 1.91 1.72 7.20
C TYR A 327 3.13 1.13 6.48
N PRO A 328 3.63 1.77 5.39
CA PRO A 328 4.85 1.34 4.71
C PRO A 328 6.09 1.57 5.58
N SER A 329 7.21 0.89 5.31
CA SER A 329 8.48 1.20 5.98
C SER A 329 8.86 2.68 5.79
N PRO A 330 9.71 3.26 6.64
CA PRO A 330 10.15 4.64 6.48
C PRO A 330 10.76 4.94 5.11
N GLU A 331 11.57 4.02 4.56
CA GLU A 331 12.11 4.12 3.20
C GLU A 331 10.99 4.02 2.16
N GLY A 332 10.01 3.15 2.38
CA GLY A 332 8.80 3.04 1.57
C GLY A 332 7.99 4.34 1.53
N LEU A 333 7.84 5.02 2.67
CA LEU A 333 7.19 6.32 2.77
C LEU A 333 7.99 7.39 2.00
N ARG A 334 9.31 7.47 2.21
CA ARG A 334 10.20 8.38 1.46
C ARG A 334 10.11 8.18 -0.05
N VAL A 335 9.99 6.93 -0.50
CA VAL A 335 9.80 6.58 -1.92
C VAL A 335 8.40 6.99 -2.41
N ILE A 336 7.33 6.78 -1.64
CA ILE A 336 5.97 7.24 -1.99
C ILE A 336 5.89 8.77 -2.11
N LEU A 337 6.54 9.51 -1.20
CA LEU A 337 6.66 10.97 -1.25
C LEU A 337 7.55 11.44 -2.42
N SER A 338 8.57 10.67 -2.77
CA SER A 338 9.44 10.97 -3.92
C SER A 338 8.78 10.71 -5.28
N ILE A 339 7.87 9.73 -5.36
CA ILE A 339 6.99 9.53 -6.51
C ILE A 339 6.05 10.75 -6.62
N ALA A 340 5.42 11.19 -5.53
CA ALA A 340 4.56 12.38 -5.55
C ALA A 340 5.31 13.62 -6.08
N PHE A 341 6.50 13.89 -5.52
CA PHE A 341 7.33 15.00 -5.94
C PHE A 341 7.82 14.88 -7.40
N GLN A 342 8.15 13.68 -7.87
CA GLN A 342 8.58 13.44 -9.26
C GLN A 342 7.48 13.73 -10.28
N GLU A 343 6.21 13.56 -9.92
CA GLU A 343 5.14 13.42 -10.90
C GLU A 343 4.20 14.65 -10.95
N SER A 344 3.88 15.28 -9.83
CA SER A 344 3.01 16.47 -9.79
C SER A 344 3.30 17.49 -8.67
N SER A 345 4.34 17.24 -7.86
CA SER A 345 4.71 17.98 -6.63
C SER A 345 3.91 17.59 -5.38
N LEU A 346 4.44 17.98 -4.21
CA LEU A 346 3.81 17.78 -2.90
C LEU A 346 2.72 18.81 -2.56
N VAL A 347 2.26 19.61 -3.53
CA VAL A 347 1.25 20.66 -3.32
C VAL A 347 -0.03 20.27 -4.04
N TRP A 348 -1.17 20.44 -3.36
CA TRP A 348 -2.48 20.13 -3.93
C TRP A 348 -2.93 21.22 -4.93
N ASP A 349 -3.53 20.79 -6.05
CA ASP A 349 -3.93 21.63 -7.21
C ASP A 349 -2.74 22.45 -7.77
N PRO A 350 -1.66 21.78 -8.22
CA PRO A 350 -0.42 22.44 -8.61
C PRO A 350 -0.61 23.37 -9.82
N ALA A 351 0.10 24.50 -9.81
CA ALA A 351 0.15 25.41 -10.94
C ALA A 351 0.91 24.77 -12.12
N LEU A 352 0.44 25.03 -13.34
CA LEU A 352 1.12 24.60 -14.56
C LEU A 352 2.52 25.24 -14.63
N THR A 353 3.57 24.43 -14.57
CA THR A 353 4.95 24.88 -14.79
C THR A 353 5.11 25.41 -16.21
N ASP A 354 6.05 26.32 -16.44
CA ASP A 354 6.23 26.90 -17.77
C ASP A 354 6.71 25.85 -18.80
N GLU A 355 7.37 24.77 -18.34
CA GLU A 355 7.66 23.56 -19.12
C GLU A 355 6.37 22.85 -19.58
N LYS A 356 5.43 22.58 -18.64
CA LYS A 356 4.13 21.97 -18.96
C LYS A 356 3.31 22.88 -19.88
N LYS A 357 3.33 24.20 -19.66
CA LYS A 357 2.68 25.18 -20.55
C LYS A 357 3.29 25.18 -21.96
N GLN A 358 4.61 25.08 -22.08
CA GLN A 358 5.28 25.04 -23.38
C GLN A 358 4.95 23.73 -24.11
N ALA A 359 4.93 22.59 -23.42
CA ALA A 359 4.47 21.32 -23.98
C ALA A 359 3.01 21.40 -24.47
N ILE A 360 2.09 21.96 -23.65
CA ILE A 360 0.69 22.19 -24.04
C ILE A 360 0.60 23.15 -25.26
N ARG A 361 1.44 24.18 -25.31
CA ARG A 361 1.53 25.11 -26.45
C ARG A 361 1.99 24.37 -27.72
N GLU A 362 3.01 23.54 -27.65
CA GLU A 362 3.55 22.78 -28.79
C GLU A 362 2.62 21.65 -29.25
N GLN A 363 1.92 21.00 -28.32
CA GLN A 363 1.05 19.86 -28.60
C GLN A 363 -0.35 20.26 -29.10
N PHE A 364 -0.88 21.39 -28.63
CA PHE A 364 -2.24 21.85 -28.94
C PHE A 364 -2.27 23.20 -29.64
N LEU A 365 -1.61 24.23 -29.09
CA LEU A 365 -1.75 25.60 -29.62
C LEU A 365 -1.06 25.78 -30.98
N LEU A 366 0.18 25.33 -31.17
CA LEU A 366 0.85 25.40 -32.48
C LEU A 366 0.11 24.57 -33.55
N PRO A 367 -0.34 23.32 -33.28
CA PRO A 367 -1.19 22.56 -34.20
C PRO A 367 -2.62 23.07 -34.34
N MET A 368 -3.07 24.02 -33.51
CA MET A 368 -4.33 24.76 -33.71
C MET A 368 -4.11 26.06 -34.49
N ALA A 369 -2.98 26.75 -34.32
CA ALA A 369 -2.65 27.98 -35.03
C ALA A 369 -2.18 27.71 -36.47
N ALA A 370 -1.31 26.72 -36.68
CA ALA A 370 -0.96 26.23 -38.02
C ALA A 370 -2.18 25.62 -38.73
N ALA A 371 -3.07 24.97 -37.97
CA ALA A 371 -4.36 24.57 -38.49
C ALA A 371 -5.26 25.78 -38.80
N ALA A 372 -5.36 26.82 -37.97
CA ALA A 372 -6.13 28.01 -38.30
C ALA A 372 -5.62 28.72 -39.57
N ALA A 373 -4.30 28.74 -39.79
CA ALA A 373 -3.69 29.27 -41.00
C ALA A 373 -4.00 28.44 -42.27
N GLY A 374 -3.99 27.10 -42.19
CA GLY A 374 -4.30 26.22 -43.35
C GLY A 374 -5.80 25.94 -43.55
N LEU A 375 -6.54 25.77 -42.45
CA LEU A 375 -7.99 25.63 -42.41
C LEU A 375 -8.71 26.95 -42.72
N GLY A 376 -8.07 28.12 -42.53
CA GLY A 376 -8.58 29.38 -43.09
C GLY A 376 -8.82 29.30 -44.61
N GLY A 377 -8.08 28.45 -45.32
CA GLY A 377 -8.29 28.14 -46.74
C GLY A 377 -9.05 26.84 -47.05
N THR A 378 -9.42 26.02 -46.05
CA THR A 378 -10.04 24.68 -46.29
C THR A 378 -11.26 24.33 -45.42
N LEU A 379 -11.41 24.89 -44.20
CA LEU A 379 -12.70 24.97 -43.49
C LEU A 379 -13.58 26.11 -44.00
N SER A 380 -13.06 27.07 -44.77
CA SER A 380 -13.85 28.13 -45.41
C SER A 380 -14.83 27.64 -46.49
N GLN A 381 -14.85 26.33 -46.78
CA GLN A 381 -15.90 25.66 -47.55
C GLN A 381 -16.91 24.87 -46.68
N MET A 382 -16.69 24.78 -45.36
CA MET A 382 -17.70 24.33 -44.40
C MET A 382 -18.44 25.53 -43.81
N VAL A 383 -19.77 25.54 -43.93
CA VAL A 383 -20.61 26.27 -42.97
C VAL A 383 -20.74 25.39 -41.73
N LEU A 384 -19.77 25.50 -40.82
CA LEU A 384 -19.98 25.07 -39.44
C LEU A 384 -21.19 25.85 -38.88
N PRO A 385 -22.15 25.19 -38.21
CA PRO A 385 -23.17 25.86 -37.41
C PRO A 385 -22.53 26.94 -36.55
N GLN A 386 -23.10 28.15 -36.53
CA GLN A 386 -22.49 29.32 -35.89
C GLN A 386 -22.08 29.04 -34.43
N ARG A 387 -22.90 28.28 -33.70
CA ARG A 387 -22.58 27.76 -32.35
C ARG A 387 -21.23 27.05 -32.28
N LEU A 388 -20.90 26.17 -33.23
CA LEU A 388 -19.62 25.43 -33.22
C LEU A 388 -18.43 26.33 -33.55
N VAL A 389 -18.61 27.38 -34.36
CA VAL A 389 -17.58 28.40 -34.61
C VAL A 389 -17.33 29.23 -33.34
N GLU A 390 -18.39 29.65 -32.66
CA GLU A 390 -18.33 30.37 -31.38
C GLU A 390 -17.69 29.50 -30.28
N GLU A 391 -18.05 28.22 -30.20
CA GLU A 391 -17.50 27.26 -29.24
C GLU A 391 -16.02 26.94 -29.53
N GLN A 392 -15.63 26.78 -30.79
CA GLN A 392 -14.22 26.63 -31.20
C GLN A 392 -13.37 27.87 -30.85
N SER A 393 -13.89 29.06 -31.18
CA SER A 393 -13.22 30.35 -30.92
C SER A 393 -13.05 30.59 -29.42
N LYS A 394 -14.08 30.27 -28.63
CA LYS A 394 -14.03 30.28 -27.17
C LYS A 394 -12.98 29.31 -26.64
N LEU A 395 -12.97 28.05 -27.07
CA LEU A 395 -11.99 27.05 -26.62
C LEU A 395 -10.54 27.44 -26.96
N ALA A 396 -10.31 28.05 -28.12
CA ALA A 396 -8.99 28.59 -28.47
C ALA A 396 -8.58 29.76 -27.54
N THR A 397 -9.53 30.66 -27.23
CA THR A 397 -9.33 31.80 -26.33
C THR A 397 -9.06 31.35 -24.89
N ASP A 398 -9.83 30.37 -24.40
CA ASP A 398 -9.65 29.77 -23.08
C ASP A 398 -8.28 29.09 -22.96
N LEU A 399 -7.79 28.38 -23.99
CA LEU A 399 -6.43 27.81 -24.00
C LEU A 399 -5.34 28.89 -23.93
N VAL A 400 -5.46 29.98 -24.70
CA VAL A 400 -4.53 31.12 -24.64
C VAL A 400 -4.52 31.73 -23.23
N ALA A 401 -5.70 31.90 -22.62
CA ALA A 401 -5.83 32.44 -21.28
C ALA A 401 -5.22 31.54 -20.21
N LEU A 402 -5.38 30.21 -20.31
CA LEU A 402 -4.76 29.22 -19.40
C LEU A 402 -3.23 29.30 -19.44
N LEU A 403 -2.66 29.39 -20.65
CA LEU A 403 -1.20 29.46 -20.86
C LEU A 403 -0.62 30.81 -20.42
N GLY A 404 -1.36 31.91 -20.62
CA GLY A 404 -0.93 33.27 -20.30
C GLY A 404 -1.01 33.66 -18.82
N ARG A 405 -1.60 32.85 -17.94
CA ARG A 405 -1.82 33.18 -16.52
C ARG A 405 -1.25 32.13 -15.55
N ARG A 406 -1.45 32.35 -14.25
CA ARG A 406 -1.30 31.32 -13.23
C ARG A 406 -2.57 30.47 -13.18
N SER A 407 -2.57 29.33 -13.86
CA SER A 407 -3.64 28.33 -13.84
C SER A 407 -3.10 26.96 -13.40
N THR A 408 -3.99 26.06 -12.96
CA THR A 408 -3.63 24.75 -12.41
C THR A 408 -3.88 23.59 -13.38
N GLU A 409 -3.39 22.39 -13.04
CA GLU A 409 -3.69 21.16 -13.79
C GLU A 409 -5.21 20.89 -13.88
N TYR A 410 -5.98 21.22 -12.84
CA TYR A 410 -7.43 21.09 -12.85
C TYR A 410 -8.13 22.10 -13.78
N ASP A 411 -7.60 23.33 -13.92
CA ASP A 411 -8.11 24.28 -14.90
C ASP A 411 -7.89 23.76 -16.34
N PHE A 412 -6.70 23.21 -16.62
CA PHE A 412 -6.39 22.61 -17.93
C PHE A 412 -7.26 21.39 -18.22
N TYR A 413 -7.50 20.53 -17.23
CA TYR A 413 -8.44 19.42 -17.38
C TYR A 413 -9.84 19.88 -17.76
N ARG A 414 -10.39 20.90 -17.10
CA ARG A 414 -11.73 21.44 -17.43
C ARG A 414 -11.80 21.82 -18.92
N TRP A 415 -10.76 22.46 -19.44
CA TRP A 415 -10.63 22.75 -20.87
C TRP A 415 -10.53 21.47 -21.72
N THR A 416 -9.68 20.48 -21.38
CA THR A 416 -9.61 19.22 -22.17
C THR A 416 -10.96 18.49 -22.22
N ARG A 417 -11.77 18.52 -21.14
CA ARG A 417 -13.12 17.94 -21.10
C ARG A 417 -14.06 18.66 -22.06
N GLN A 418 -14.03 19.99 -22.08
CA GLN A 418 -14.86 20.80 -22.99
C GLN A 418 -14.43 20.57 -24.45
N THR A 419 -13.14 20.60 -24.75
CA THR A 419 -12.59 20.29 -26.09
C THR A 419 -12.95 18.86 -26.54
N ASN A 420 -12.90 17.87 -25.64
CA ASN A 420 -13.31 16.50 -25.93
C ASN A 420 -14.82 16.33 -26.13
N GLN A 421 -15.65 17.18 -25.53
CA GLN A 421 -17.09 17.23 -25.83
C GLN A 421 -17.34 17.86 -27.20
N PHE A 422 -16.75 19.04 -27.46
CA PHE A 422 -16.83 19.74 -28.74
C PHE A 422 -16.41 18.85 -29.93
N ILE A 423 -15.31 18.10 -29.82
CA ILE A 423 -14.89 17.17 -30.88
C ILE A 423 -15.88 16.01 -31.05
N LYS A 424 -16.49 15.49 -29.97
CA LYS A 424 -17.53 14.46 -30.06
C LYS A 424 -18.80 14.99 -30.75
N GLU A 425 -19.20 16.22 -30.48
CA GLU A 425 -20.32 16.87 -31.17
C GLU A 425 -20.01 17.08 -32.68
N MET A 426 -18.80 17.55 -33.05
CA MET A 426 -18.38 17.61 -34.46
C MET A 426 -18.33 16.22 -35.14
N MET A 427 -17.85 15.18 -34.45
CA MET A 427 -17.78 13.82 -35.00
C MET A 427 -19.18 13.23 -35.22
N ALA A 428 -20.15 13.54 -34.36
CA ALA A 428 -21.53 13.10 -34.51
C ALA A 428 -22.22 13.78 -35.71
N GLU A 429 -22.02 15.09 -35.87
CA GLU A 429 -22.63 15.88 -36.95
C GLU A 429 -22.11 15.49 -38.35
N TYR A 430 -20.81 15.20 -38.47
CA TYR A 430 -20.14 15.10 -39.78
C TYR A 430 -19.50 13.75 -40.11
N GLY A 431 -19.51 12.77 -39.19
CA GLY A 431 -18.81 11.49 -39.34
C GLY A 431 -19.24 10.61 -40.52
N GLY A 432 -20.37 10.91 -41.18
CA GLY A 432 -20.83 10.22 -42.40
C GLY A 432 -20.22 10.73 -43.71
N LEU A 433 -19.49 11.85 -43.71
CA LEU A 433 -19.02 12.50 -44.94
C LEU A 433 -17.69 11.89 -45.43
N ALA A 434 -17.80 10.91 -46.34
CA ALA A 434 -16.67 10.14 -46.90
C ALA A 434 -15.53 10.98 -47.51
N GLN A 435 -15.79 12.24 -47.89
CA GLN A 435 -14.82 13.16 -48.50
C GLN A 435 -13.72 13.63 -47.53
N TRP A 436 -13.87 13.41 -46.23
CA TRP A 436 -13.04 14.01 -45.17
C TRP A 436 -12.11 13.05 -44.43
N GLY A 437 -11.98 11.80 -44.89
CA GLY A 437 -11.32 10.70 -44.15
C GLY A 437 -9.93 11.02 -43.57
N SER A 438 -9.05 11.72 -44.30
CA SER A 438 -7.72 12.08 -43.81
C SER A 438 -7.73 13.15 -42.71
N GLN A 439 -8.59 14.17 -42.83
CA GLN A 439 -8.74 15.19 -41.80
C GLN A 439 -9.46 14.64 -40.56
N PHE A 440 -10.44 13.74 -40.74
CA PHE A 440 -11.03 13.00 -39.63
C PHE A 440 -10.02 12.10 -38.93
N LEU A 441 -9.12 11.41 -39.64
CA LEU A 441 -8.06 10.64 -39.00
C LEU A 441 -7.12 11.53 -38.17
N HIS A 442 -6.80 12.75 -38.61
CA HIS A 442 -6.00 13.69 -37.82
C HIS A 442 -6.77 14.31 -36.63
N LEU A 443 -8.07 14.60 -36.79
CA LEU A 443 -8.92 15.02 -35.67
C LEU A 443 -9.12 13.89 -34.65
N GLU A 444 -9.34 12.65 -35.11
CA GLU A 444 -9.44 11.47 -34.28
C GLU A 444 -8.11 11.16 -33.57
N GLN A 445 -6.95 11.39 -34.22
CA GLN A 445 -5.63 11.33 -33.59
C GLN A 445 -5.41 12.42 -32.54
N LYS A 446 -5.87 13.66 -32.78
CA LYS A 446 -5.80 14.77 -31.80
C LYS A 446 -6.76 14.55 -30.62
N PHE A 447 -7.98 14.10 -30.89
CA PHE A 447 -8.97 13.66 -29.90
C PHE A 447 -8.40 12.53 -29.04
N LYS A 448 -7.86 11.48 -29.70
CA LYS A 448 -7.12 10.42 -29.03
C LYS A 448 -6.01 11.00 -28.15
N ARG A 449 -5.20 11.97 -28.60
CA ARG A 449 -4.17 12.61 -27.76
C ARG A 449 -4.75 13.35 -26.53
N LEU A 450 -5.86 14.08 -26.67
CA LEU A 450 -6.61 14.68 -25.55
C LEU A 450 -7.29 13.66 -24.61
N GLU A 451 -7.36 12.38 -25.02
CA GLU A 451 -7.83 11.25 -24.22
C GLU A 451 -6.64 10.39 -23.70
N TYR A 452 -5.48 10.45 -24.36
CA TYR A 452 -4.22 9.74 -24.04
C TYR A 452 -3.35 10.48 -23.02
N GLU A 453 -3.47 11.80 -22.91
CA GLU A 453 -2.87 12.51 -21.77
C GLU A 453 -3.41 11.90 -20.48
N PRO A 454 -2.54 11.38 -19.59
CA PRO A 454 -2.99 10.93 -18.30
C PRO A 454 -3.60 12.15 -17.60
N GLN A 455 -4.89 12.08 -17.28
CA GLN A 455 -5.59 13.19 -16.63
C GLN A 455 -5.21 13.17 -15.13
N THR A 456 -4.15 13.89 -14.79
CA THR A 456 -3.43 13.81 -13.52
C THR A 456 -3.92 14.88 -12.56
N PHE A 457 -4.15 14.51 -11.30
CA PHE A 457 -4.76 15.40 -10.31
C PHE A 457 -4.16 15.19 -8.92
N GLY A 458 -3.80 16.29 -8.28
CA GLY A 458 -3.27 16.30 -6.92
C GLY A 458 -1.87 15.70 -6.87
N LEU A 459 -1.59 14.98 -5.79
CA LEU A 459 -0.23 14.63 -5.36
C LEU A 459 0.42 13.46 -6.12
N TRP A 460 -0.28 12.81 -7.05
CA TRP A 460 0.29 11.72 -7.87
C TRP A 460 -0.30 11.71 -9.28
N GLN A 461 0.49 11.28 -10.27
CA GLN A 461 -0.02 10.98 -11.61
C GLN A 461 -0.86 9.69 -11.62
N LEU A 462 -2.09 9.76 -11.13
CA LEU A 462 -3.03 8.64 -11.11
C LEU A 462 -3.84 8.58 -12.41
N ASN A 463 -3.82 7.44 -13.09
CA ASN A 463 -4.77 7.15 -14.16
C ASN A 463 -6.18 7.04 -13.57
N VAL A 464 -7.00 8.07 -13.76
CA VAL A 464 -8.36 8.15 -13.20
C VAL A 464 -9.26 7.04 -13.71
N ASN A 465 -9.06 6.51 -14.92
CA ASN A 465 -9.86 5.39 -15.42
C ASN A 465 -9.56 4.11 -14.62
N HIS A 466 -8.29 3.77 -14.43
CA HIS A 466 -7.85 2.64 -13.59
C HIS A 466 -8.32 2.79 -12.13
N LEU A 467 -8.30 4.01 -11.60
CA LEU A 467 -8.79 4.33 -10.25
C LEU A 467 -10.32 4.17 -10.15
N SER A 468 -11.07 4.73 -11.10
CA SER A 468 -12.53 4.60 -11.18
C SER A 468 -12.99 3.15 -11.26
N GLU A 469 -12.31 2.31 -12.07
CA GLU A 469 -12.57 0.86 -12.12
C GLU A 469 -12.35 0.20 -10.75
N ARG A 470 -11.31 0.60 -10.02
CA ARG A 470 -10.93 -0.01 -8.74
C ARG A 470 -11.92 0.33 -7.63
N ILE A 471 -12.36 1.58 -7.59
CA ILE A 471 -13.37 2.08 -6.66
C ILE A 471 -14.74 1.45 -6.98
N SER A 472 -15.12 1.39 -8.26
CA SER A 472 -16.40 0.80 -8.68
C SER A 472 -16.47 -0.71 -8.46
N GLY A 473 -15.35 -1.42 -8.63
CA GLY A 473 -15.25 -2.87 -8.41
C GLY A 473 -15.05 -3.29 -6.94
N ASN A 474 -14.91 -2.36 -6.00
CA ASN A 474 -14.67 -2.65 -4.58
C ASN A 474 -15.84 -2.15 -3.71
N SER A 475 -16.66 -3.10 -3.23
CA SER A 475 -17.80 -2.79 -2.37
C SER A 475 -17.41 -2.13 -1.05
N ALA A 476 -16.26 -2.46 -0.46
CA ALA A 476 -15.83 -1.85 0.80
C ALA A 476 -15.49 -0.36 0.61
N LEU A 477 -14.77 0.00 -0.46
CA LEU A 477 -14.52 1.41 -0.81
C LEU A 477 -15.82 2.18 -1.09
N ARG A 478 -16.81 1.53 -1.73
CA ARG A 478 -18.13 2.13 -1.97
C ARG A 478 -18.93 2.40 -0.69
N HIS A 479 -18.76 1.59 0.36
CA HIS A 479 -19.37 1.86 1.68
C HIS A 479 -18.58 2.90 2.50
N LYS A 480 -17.25 2.95 2.37
CA LYS A 480 -16.39 3.91 3.09
C LYS A 480 -16.41 5.32 2.49
N TYR A 481 -16.59 5.44 1.17
CA TYR A 481 -16.58 6.72 0.44
C TYR A 481 -17.88 6.99 -0.34
N PRO A 482 -19.07 6.92 0.31
CA PRO A 482 -20.36 7.01 -0.40
C PRO A 482 -20.57 8.37 -1.08
N ALA A 483 -19.92 9.43 -0.62
CA ALA A 483 -19.98 10.78 -1.19
C ALA A 483 -19.46 10.87 -2.64
N LEU A 484 -18.73 9.86 -3.14
CA LEU A 484 -18.30 9.79 -4.54
C LEU A 484 -19.35 9.17 -5.49
N PHE A 485 -20.47 8.65 -4.97
CA PHE A 485 -21.42 7.86 -5.76
C PHE A 485 -22.80 8.53 -5.88
N PHE A 486 -23.39 8.46 -7.06
CA PHE A 486 -24.77 8.90 -7.29
C PHE A 486 -25.78 8.01 -6.54
N LYS A 487 -27.03 8.46 -6.40
CA LYS A 487 -28.14 7.57 -5.99
C LYS A 487 -28.29 6.45 -7.03
N GLY A 488 -28.36 5.20 -6.58
CA GLY A 488 -28.17 3.99 -7.41
C GLY A 488 -26.72 3.45 -7.40
N GLY A 489 -25.74 4.29 -7.07
CA GLY A 489 -24.38 3.90 -6.72
C GLY A 489 -23.43 3.68 -7.88
N ASN A 490 -23.65 4.36 -9.01
CA ASN A 490 -22.61 4.57 -10.02
C ASN A 490 -21.61 5.63 -9.51
N LEU A 491 -20.32 5.43 -9.77
CA LEU A 491 -19.27 6.36 -9.35
C LEU A 491 -19.33 7.67 -10.17
N SER A 492 -19.36 8.82 -9.49
CA SER A 492 -19.22 10.12 -10.13
C SER A 492 -17.75 10.42 -10.41
N ARG A 493 -17.35 10.31 -11.68
CA ARG A 493 -15.98 10.69 -12.13
C ARG A 493 -15.66 12.14 -11.76
N GLU A 494 -16.63 13.02 -11.89
CA GLU A 494 -16.49 14.45 -11.61
C GLU A 494 -16.17 14.71 -10.14
N TRP A 495 -16.92 14.09 -9.23
CA TRP A 495 -16.67 14.16 -7.78
C TRP A 495 -15.34 13.52 -7.36
N LEU A 496 -14.94 12.43 -8.02
CA LEU A 496 -13.62 11.85 -7.83
C LEU A 496 -12.52 12.83 -8.24
N ILE A 497 -12.60 13.45 -9.42
CA ILE A 497 -11.58 14.39 -9.90
C ILE A 497 -11.54 15.67 -9.06
N GLU A 498 -12.68 16.21 -8.62
CA GLU A 498 -12.70 17.38 -7.71
C GLU A 498 -12.04 17.07 -6.36
N SER A 499 -12.22 15.84 -5.85
CA SER A 499 -11.56 15.35 -4.64
C SER A 499 -10.05 15.17 -4.85
N LEU A 500 -9.65 14.50 -5.94
CA LEU A 500 -8.24 14.38 -6.33
C LEU A 500 -7.58 15.75 -6.60
N SER A 501 -8.35 16.77 -6.96
CA SER A 501 -7.88 18.15 -7.13
C SER A 501 -8.00 19.00 -5.86
N GLY A 502 -8.46 18.43 -4.73
CA GLY A 502 -8.43 19.08 -3.41
C GLY A 502 -9.22 20.38 -3.33
N ARG A 503 -10.24 20.55 -4.20
CA ARG A 503 -11.01 21.80 -4.31
C ARG A 503 -11.80 22.03 -3.00
N PRO A 504 -11.95 23.26 -2.48
CA PRO A 504 -12.60 23.51 -1.18
C PRO A 504 -14.07 23.08 -1.04
N LYS A 505 -14.73 22.65 -2.13
CA LYS A 505 -16.10 22.12 -2.16
C LYS A 505 -16.17 20.67 -2.66
N ALA A 506 -15.04 19.97 -2.72
CA ALA A 506 -14.98 18.58 -3.17
C ALA A 506 -15.74 17.64 -2.20
N PRO A 507 -16.35 16.54 -2.70
CA PRO A 507 -17.11 15.63 -1.84
C PRO A 507 -16.29 14.82 -0.83
N LEU A 508 -14.97 14.73 -0.99
CA LEU A 508 -14.04 14.25 0.03
C LEU A 508 -13.05 15.36 0.41
N ASN A 509 -12.69 15.44 1.70
CA ASN A 509 -11.59 16.27 2.15
C ASN A 509 -10.22 15.65 1.80
N ARG A 510 -9.12 16.37 2.09
CA ARG A 510 -7.76 15.90 1.77
C ARG A 510 -7.39 14.58 2.44
N ILE A 511 -7.62 14.44 3.75
CA ILE A 511 -7.31 13.21 4.52
C ILE A 511 -8.10 12.02 3.96
N GLN A 512 -9.39 12.21 3.69
CA GLN A 512 -10.24 11.19 3.06
C GLN A 512 -9.75 10.82 1.65
N THR A 513 -9.27 11.78 0.87
CA THR A 513 -8.76 11.55 -0.49
C THR A 513 -7.39 10.86 -0.46
N LEU A 514 -6.49 11.24 0.45
CA LEU A 514 -5.23 10.54 0.71
C LEU A 514 -5.50 9.08 1.12
N SER A 515 -6.39 8.85 2.09
CA SER A 515 -6.79 7.51 2.54
C SER A 515 -7.34 6.67 1.39
N LEU A 516 -8.20 7.25 0.55
CA LEU A 516 -8.72 6.60 -0.67
C LEU A 516 -7.59 6.22 -1.64
N ILE A 517 -6.61 7.09 -1.86
CA ILE A 517 -5.46 6.81 -2.74
C ILE A 517 -4.56 5.73 -2.14
N PHE A 518 -4.34 5.71 -0.82
CA PHE A 518 -3.59 4.66 -0.14
C PHE A 518 -4.31 3.31 -0.24
N GLU A 519 -5.61 3.23 0.08
CA GLU A 519 -6.38 1.97 0.04
C GLU A 519 -6.57 1.41 -1.37
N SER A 520 -6.73 2.29 -2.36
CA SER A 520 -6.99 1.87 -3.73
C SER A 520 -5.73 1.74 -4.57
N ALA A 521 -4.88 2.76 -4.65
CA ALA A 521 -3.78 2.82 -5.60
C ALA A 521 -2.43 2.37 -5.02
N LEU A 522 -2.01 2.90 -3.88
CA LEU A 522 -0.62 2.75 -3.41
C LEU A 522 -0.41 1.53 -2.51
N GLY A 523 -1.27 1.30 -1.52
CA GLY A 523 -1.15 0.22 -0.55
C GLY A 523 -1.14 -1.18 -1.19
N PRO A 524 -2.12 -1.53 -2.05
CA PRO A 524 -2.13 -2.81 -2.73
C PRO A 524 -0.87 -3.08 -3.57
N ARG A 525 -0.29 -2.04 -4.19
CA ARG A 525 0.98 -2.15 -4.92
C ARG A 525 2.15 -2.37 -3.98
N TYR A 526 2.27 -1.54 -2.96
CA TYR A 526 3.38 -1.61 -2.00
C TYR A 526 3.45 -2.99 -1.34
N LEU A 527 2.30 -3.57 -0.98
CA LEU A 527 2.20 -4.92 -0.40
C LEU A 527 2.60 -6.04 -1.39
N ASP A 528 2.37 -5.89 -2.69
CA ASP A 528 2.86 -6.84 -3.69
C ASP A 528 4.40 -6.79 -3.86
N HIS A 529 5.02 -5.64 -3.58
CA HIS A 529 6.48 -5.48 -3.54
C HIS A 529 7.10 -5.81 -2.17
N PHE A 530 6.32 -5.96 -1.10
CA PHE A 530 6.83 -6.14 0.26
C PHE A 530 7.47 -7.53 0.46
N LEU A 531 8.79 -7.62 0.26
CA LEU A 531 9.57 -8.88 0.29
C LEU A 531 10.90 -8.82 1.06
N GLY A 532 11.23 -7.69 1.68
CA GLY A 532 12.48 -7.49 2.43
C GLY A 532 13.73 -7.33 1.55
N GLN A 533 13.58 -7.21 0.23
CA GLN A 533 14.68 -6.93 -0.69
C GLN A 533 14.87 -5.42 -0.80
N LYS A 534 16.11 -4.91 -0.69
CA LYS A 534 16.38 -3.47 -0.89
C LYS A 534 15.96 -3.00 -2.30
N GLU A 535 16.03 -3.90 -3.28
CA GLU A 535 15.54 -3.71 -4.65
C GLU A 535 14.01 -3.63 -4.77
N ASP A 536 13.23 -4.06 -3.76
CA ASP A 536 11.75 -4.01 -3.80
C ASP A 536 11.25 -2.59 -4.08
N LEU A 537 11.89 -1.60 -3.46
CA LEU A 537 11.55 -0.18 -3.61
C LEU A 537 11.91 0.34 -5.01
N LEU A 538 12.98 -0.18 -5.63
CA LEU A 538 13.33 0.14 -7.02
C LEU A 538 12.30 -0.43 -7.99
N TYR A 539 11.86 -1.68 -7.76
CA TYR A 539 10.79 -2.29 -8.53
C TYR A 539 9.46 -1.57 -8.32
N PHE A 540 9.09 -1.22 -7.08
CA PHE A 540 7.86 -0.47 -6.76
C PHE A 540 7.81 0.89 -7.49
N ALA A 541 8.92 1.63 -7.48
CA ALA A 541 9.03 2.87 -8.23
C ALA A 541 8.93 2.64 -9.76
N GLY A 542 9.61 1.62 -10.31
CA GLY A 542 9.53 1.28 -11.74
C GLY A 542 8.14 0.78 -12.20
N GLU A 543 7.41 0.06 -11.33
CA GLU A 543 6.04 -0.37 -11.58
C GLU A 543 5.02 0.78 -11.44
N ASN A 544 5.32 1.85 -10.71
CA ASN A 544 4.47 3.04 -10.73
C ASN A 544 4.32 3.62 -12.16
N LEU A 545 5.42 3.63 -12.92
CA LEU A 545 5.47 4.11 -14.30
C LEU A 545 4.81 3.15 -15.32
N THR A 546 4.86 1.83 -15.07
CA THR A 546 4.49 0.79 -16.04
C THR A 546 3.27 -0.04 -15.67
N GLY A 547 2.66 0.20 -14.51
CA GLY A 547 1.53 -0.57 -14.03
C GLY A 547 1.93 -1.82 -13.24
N GLU A 548 0.89 -2.43 -12.68
CA GLU A 548 1.00 -3.41 -11.60
C GLU A 548 1.43 -4.79 -12.13
N LEU A 549 2.38 -5.40 -11.43
CA LEU A 549 3.03 -6.65 -11.78
C LEU A 549 3.81 -6.59 -13.11
N SER A 550 4.05 -5.40 -13.69
CA SER A 550 4.71 -5.27 -14.99
C SER A 550 6.07 -5.96 -15.01
N SER A 551 6.81 -5.96 -13.89
CA SER A 551 8.12 -6.60 -13.79
C SER A 551 8.05 -8.13 -13.65
N PHE A 552 7.02 -8.66 -12.99
CA PHE A 552 6.73 -10.10 -12.99
C PHE A 552 6.21 -10.57 -14.35
N ARG A 553 5.40 -9.75 -15.04
CA ARG A 553 4.87 -10.03 -16.39
C ARG A 553 5.98 -9.98 -17.44
N ALA A 554 6.92 -9.04 -17.34
CA ALA A 554 8.12 -9.01 -18.17
C ALA A 554 9.00 -10.25 -17.91
N ALA A 555 9.16 -10.70 -16.65
CA ALA A 555 9.84 -11.95 -16.34
C ALA A 555 9.13 -13.19 -16.95
N VAL A 556 7.79 -13.21 -16.97
CA VAL A 556 6.99 -14.22 -17.68
C VAL A 556 7.26 -14.18 -19.20
N GLN A 557 7.31 -13.00 -19.82
CA GLN A 557 7.62 -12.88 -21.25
C GLN A 557 9.05 -13.36 -21.57
N VAL A 558 10.05 -13.00 -20.75
CA VAL A 558 11.43 -13.50 -20.87
C VAL A 558 11.45 -15.02 -20.80
N ARG A 559 10.86 -15.60 -19.74
CA ARG A 559 10.87 -17.05 -19.52
C ARG A 559 10.08 -17.82 -20.60
N LEU A 560 9.01 -17.23 -21.11
CA LEU A 560 8.26 -17.80 -22.23
C LEU A 560 9.10 -17.80 -23.52
N GLY A 561 9.83 -16.72 -23.80
CA GLY A 561 10.77 -16.64 -24.92
C GLY A 561 11.89 -17.68 -24.81
N GLU A 562 12.51 -17.82 -23.64
CA GLU A 562 13.52 -18.87 -23.36
C GLU A 562 12.98 -20.28 -23.63
N VAL A 563 11.80 -20.61 -23.12
CA VAL A 563 11.25 -21.98 -23.12
C VAL A 563 10.62 -22.37 -24.46
N THR A 564 10.21 -21.41 -25.29
CA THR A 564 9.56 -21.66 -26.58
C THR A 564 10.39 -21.27 -27.81
N GLY A 565 11.53 -20.60 -27.61
CA GLY A 565 12.31 -19.98 -28.69
C GLY A 565 11.64 -18.76 -29.34
N ALA A 566 10.48 -18.32 -28.83
CA ALA A 566 9.73 -17.22 -29.41
C ALA A 566 10.41 -15.86 -29.17
N LYS A 567 10.59 -15.08 -30.26
CA LYS A 567 10.99 -13.68 -30.18
C LYS A 567 9.81 -12.85 -29.66
N LEU A 568 9.83 -12.52 -28.38
CA LEU A 568 8.82 -11.71 -27.70
C LEU A 568 9.41 -10.36 -27.27
N THR A 569 8.58 -9.33 -27.25
CA THR A 569 8.88 -8.08 -26.56
C THR A 569 8.73 -8.29 -25.05
N PHE A 570 9.61 -7.69 -24.25
CA PHE A 570 9.59 -7.78 -22.79
C PHE A 570 9.02 -6.50 -22.16
N ASP A 571 7.85 -6.08 -22.65
CA ASP A 571 7.17 -4.83 -22.30
C ASP A 571 6.29 -4.91 -21.02
N GLY A 572 6.07 -6.10 -20.47
CA GLY A 572 5.19 -6.32 -19.32
C GLY A 572 3.71 -6.56 -19.69
N ASP A 573 3.31 -6.40 -20.95
CA ASP A 573 1.95 -6.67 -21.40
C ASP A 573 1.78 -8.13 -21.85
N LEU A 574 1.23 -8.96 -20.97
CA LEU A 574 0.87 -10.34 -21.33
C LEU A 574 -0.22 -10.39 -22.40
N ALA A 575 -1.15 -9.42 -22.37
CA ALA A 575 -2.33 -9.32 -23.20
C ALA A 575 -2.61 -7.86 -23.58
N PHE A 576 -3.37 -7.62 -24.64
CA PHE A 576 -3.91 -6.28 -24.88
C PHE A 576 -5.06 -6.00 -23.91
N SER A 577 -4.98 -4.88 -23.21
CA SER A 577 -6.13 -4.27 -22.53
C SER A 577 -6.94 -3.39 -23.47
N LYS A 578 -8.20 -3.11 -23.13
CA LYS A 578 -8.94 -2.00 -23.75
C LYS A 578 -8.25 -0.67 -23.38
N PRO A 579 -8.32 0.38 -24.23
CA PRO A 579 -7.68 1.66 -23.94
C PRO A 579 -8.02 2.19 -22.54
N TYR A 580 -6.97 2.51 -21.77
CA TYR A 580 -7.05 3.04 -20.39
C TYR A 580 -7.84 2.20 -19.37
N SER A 581 -8.05 0.92 -19.65
CA SER A 581 -8.82 0.01 -18.83
C SER A 581 -7.93 -1.14 -18.37
N ARG A 582 -8.24 -1.72 -17.21
CA ARG A 582 -7.62 -2.99 -16.79
C ARG A 582 -8.42 -4.21 -17.24
N GLN A 583 -9.47 -4.01 -18.05
CA GLN A 583 -10.17 -5.09 -18.75
C GLN A 583 -9.37 -5.50 -19.99
N LEU A 584 -9.20 -6.81 -20.18
CA LEU A 584 -8.60 -7.34 -21.40
C LEU A 584 -9.50 -7.07 -22.62
N ASP A 585 -8.87 -6.77 -23.76
CA ASP A 585 -9.55 -6.68 -25.05
C ASP A 585 -9.57 -8.06 -25.72
N HIS A 586 -10.66 -8.80 -25.49
CA HIS A 586 -10.87 -10.12 -26.07
C HIS A 586 -11.10 -10.11 -27.61
N SER A 587 -11.25 -8.94 -28.25
CA SER A 587 -11.32 -8.85 -29.72
C SER A 587 -9.93 -8.91 -30.37
N ARG A 588 -8.87 -8.69 -29.58
CA ARG A 588 -7.47 -8.71 -30.02
C ARG A 588 -6.70 -9.80 -29.27
N THR A 589 -5.53 -10.18 -29.79
CA THR A 589 -4.67 -11.17 -29.13
C THR A 589 -3.21 -10.80 -29.35
N SER A 590 -2.49 -10.52 -28.26
CA SER A 590 -1.06 -10.21 -28.29
C SER A 590 -0.24 -11.41 -28.77
N GLN A 591 0.97 -11.18 -29.26
CA GLN A 591 1.88 -12.28 -29.60
C GLN A 591 2.20 -13.13 -28.35
N THR A 592 2.36 -12.47 -27.19
CA THR A 592 2.53 -13.13 -25.90
C THR A 592 1.36 -14.06 -25.54
N GLN A 593 0.10 -13.63 -25.71
CA GLN A 593 -1.08 -14.49 -25.52
C GLN A 593 -1.06 -15.71 -26.44
N LYS A 594 -0.68 -15.56 -27.72
CA LYS A 594 -0.61 -16.68 -28.68
C LYS A 594 0.44 -17.71 -28.25
N VAL A 595 1.61 -17.27 -27.83
CA VAL A 595 2.70 -18.16 -27.37
C VAL A 595 2.37 -18.78 -26.00
N LEU A 596 1.76 -18.01 -25.08
CA LEU A 596 1.23 -18.53 -23.81
C LEU A 596 0.20 -19.65 -24.04
N LEU A 597 -0.69 -19.47 -25.02
CA LEU A 597 -1.70 -20.46 -25.36
C LEU A 597 -1.09 -21.72 -25.98
N ALA A 598 -0.13 -21.60 -26.90
CA ALA A 598 0.59 -22.75 -27.45
C ALA A 598 1.34 -23.54 -26.36
N TYR A 599 2.04 -22.83 -25.46
CA TYR A 599 2.69 -23.45 -24.30
C TYR A 599 1.67 -24.14 -23.37
N ALA A 600 0.56 -23.48 -23.04
CA ALA A 600 -0.51 -24.03 -22.20
C ALA A 600 -1.18 -25.26 -22.85
N GLN A 601 -1.31 -25.32 -24.17
CA GLN A 601 -1.79 -26.49 -24.91
C GLN A 601 -0.82 -27.67 -24.78
N GLY A 602 0.49 -27.44 -24.91
CA GLY A 602 1.51 -28.45 -24.62
C GLY A 602 1.46 -28.96 -23.17
N GLN A 603 1.15 -28.07 -22.22
CA GLN A 603 0.98 -28.41 -20.80
C GLN A 603 -0.43 -28.88 -20.40
N LYS A 604 -1.33 -29.19 -21.35
CA LYS A 604 -2.75 -29.52 -21.08
C LYS A 604 -2.95 -30.65 -20.05
N LYS A 605 -2.06 -31.65 -19.97
CA LYS A 605 -2.13 -32.72 -18.94
C LYS A 605 -1.80 -32.24 -17.53
N ALA A 606 -0.96 -31.21 -17.38
CA ALA A 606 -0.61 -30.61 -16.09
C ALA A 606 -1.63 -29.55 -15.65
N LEU A 607 -2.29 -28.88 -16.60
CA LEU A 607 -3.35 -27.91 -16.32
C LEU A 607 -4.66 -28.63 -15.91
N SER A 608 -5.23 -28.24 -14.78
CA SER A 608 -6.52 -28.74 -14.27
C SER A 608 -7.72 -27.89 -14.73
N VAL A 609 -7.51 -27.06 -15.76
CA VAL A 609 -8.50 -26.20 -16.43
C VAL A 609 -8.14 -26.14 -17.93
N SER A 610 -9.01 -25.60 -18.79
CA SER A 610 -8.69 -25.45 -20.22
C SER A 610 -7.50 -24.49 -20.43
N PRO A 611 -6.65 -24.69 -21.45
CA PRO A 611 -5.53 -23.80 -21.75
C PRO A 611 -5.93 -22.33 -21.87
N GLN A 612 -7.01 -22.02 -22.58
CA GLN A 612 -7.56 -20.66 -22.67
C GLN A 612 -7.93 -20.08 -21.29
N LYS A 613 -8.56 -20.86 -20.40
CA LYS A 613 -8.89 -20.39 -19.05
C LYS A 613 -7.61 -20.09 -18.26
N ALA A 614 -6.61 -20.97 -18.30
CA ALA A 614 -5.32 -20.76 -17.63
C ALA A 614 -4.55 -19.52 -18.14
N VAL A 615 -4.62 -19.23 -19.44
CA VAL A 615 -4.03 -18.01 -20.04
C VAL A 615 -4.81 -16.77 -19.62
N THR A 616 -6.14 -16.79 -19.63
CA THR A 616 -6.96 -15.65 -19.16
C THR A 616 -6.75 -15.39 -17.67
N GLU A 617 -6.69 -16.42 -16.83
CA GLU A 617 -6.35 -16.30 -15.39
C GLU A 617 -4.97 -15.68 -15.17
N LEU A 618 -3.97 -16.03 -15.99
CA LEU A 618 -2.63 -15.46 -15.95
C LEU A 618 -2.59 -14.00 -16.42
N CYS A 619 -3.27 -13.66 -17.52
CA CYS A 619 -3.29 -12.32 -18.08
C CYS A 619 -4.13 -11.33 -17.24
N SER A 620 -5.20 -11.80 -16.61
CA SER A 620 -6.08 -10.99 -15.74
C SER A 620 -5.58 -10.87 -14.30
N ALA A 621 -4.48 -11.54 -13.93
CA ALA A 621 -3.91 -11.46 -12.57
C ALA A 621 -3.57 -10.01 -12.21
N SER A 622 -4.20 -9.51 -11.15
CA SER A 622 -4.15 -8.13 -10.67
C SER A 622 -3.35 -7.96 -9.39
N ARG A 623 -3.12 -9.05 -8.66
CA ARG A 623 -2.29 -9.14 -7.45
C ARG A 623 -1.22 -10.20 -7.59
N ARG A 624 -0.10 -10.05 -6.88
CA ARG A 624 0.98 -11.05 -6.87
C ARG A 624 0.50 -12.38 -6.32
N SER A 625 -0.41 -12.40 -5.35
CA SER A 625 -1.04 -13.62 -4.84
C SER A 625 -1.83 -14.38 -5.91
N GLU A 626 -2.59 -13.68 -6.76
CA GLU A 626 -3.32 -14.25 -7.92
C GLU A 626 -2.34 -14.81 -8.96
N LEU A 627 -1.26 -14.07 -9.24
CA LEU A 627 -0.21 -14.49 -10.17
C LEU A 627 0.49 -15.77 -9.69
N MET A 628 0.90 -15.84 -8.41
CA MET A 628 1.49 -17.05 -7.82
C MET A 628 0.48 -18.20 -7.72
N ALA A 629 -0.81 -17.90 -7.55
CA ALA A 629 -1.87 -18.90 -7.56
C ALA A 629 -2.04 -19.55 -8.95
N SER A 630 -1.82 -18.82 -10.05
CA SER A 630 -1.94 -19.36 -11.41
C SER A 630 -1.08 -20.61 -11.64
N LYS A 631 -1.74 -21.71 -12.01
CA LYS A 631 -1.04 -22.99 -12.30
C LYS A 631 -0.13 -22.87 -13.52
N LEU A 632 -0.49 -22.04 -14.50
CA LEU A 632 0.32 -21.76 -15.68
C LEU A 632 1.60 -20.98 -15.33
N TYR A 633 1.49 -19.98 -14.42
CA TYR A 633 2.66 -19.28 -13.89
C TYR A 633 3.63 -20.25 -13.19
N ARG A 634 3.14 -21.09 -12.27
CA ARG A 634 3.98 -22.05 -11.53
C ARG A 634 4.68 -23.08 -12.43
N LEU A 635 4.05 -23.48 -13.54
CA LEU A 635 4.65 -24.38 -14.53
C LEU A 635 5.76 -23.69 -15.34
N LEU A 636 5.49 -22.49 -15.87
CA LEU A 636 6.43 -21.73 -16.70
C LEU A 636 7.64 -21.22 -15.89
N MET A 637 7.37 -20.69 -14.70
CA MET A 637 8.34 -20.10 -13.77
C MET A 637 8.88 -21.11 -12.75
N LYS A 638 8.82 -22.42 -13.02
CA LYS A 638 9.36 -23.45 -12.11
C LYS A 638 10.86 -23.18 -11.86
N GLY A 639 11.25 -23.04 -10.59
CA GLY A 639 12.61 -22.67 -10.18
C GLY A 639 12.97 -21.18 -10.32
N ARG A 640 12.02 -20.34 -10.78
CA ARG A 640 12.16 -18.88 -10.96
C ARG A 640 10.92 -18.10 -10.48
N MET A 641 10.09 -18.70 -9.62
CA MET A 641 8.88 -18.07 -9.10
C MET A 641 9.26 -16.84 -8.27
N GLY A 642 8.57 -15.72 -8.50
CA GLY A 642 8.93 -14.44 -7.86
C GLY A 642 10.07 -13.68 -8.52
N GLN A 643 10.68 -14.18 -9.61
CA GLN A 643 11.61 -13.37 -10.41
C GLN A 643 10.89 -12.16 -11.03
N ARG A 644 11.55 -11.01 -10.98
CA ARG A 644 11.15 -9.74 -11.63
C ARG A 644 12.21 -9.36 -12.68
N VAL A 645 11.79 -8.63 -13.72
CA VAL A 645 12.64 -8.04 -14.75
C VAL A 645 12.06 -6.68 -15.11
N PHE A 646 12.86 -5.62 -15.18
CA PHE A 646 12.33 -4.30 -15.59
C PHE A 646 11.81 -4.33 -17.04
N PRO A 647 10.59 -3.86 -17.32
CA PRO A 647 10.05 -3.82 -18.67
C PRO A 647 10.91 -3.00 -19.64
N LYS A 648 11.03 -3.48 -20.87
CA LYS A 648 11.70 -2.79 -21.98
C LYS A 648 10.81 -1.76 -22.68
N ILE A 649 9.81 -1.21 -21.97
CA ILE A 649 9.04 -0.06 -22.44
C ILE A 649 9.95 1.19 -22.46
N ARG A 650 9.90 1.91 -23.58
CA ARG A 650 10.14 3.36 -23.61
C ARG A 650 8.80 3.99 -24.01
N SER A 651 8.11 4.60 -23.05
CA SER A 651 6.85 5.29 -23.34
C SER A 651 7.14 6.64 -23.98
N GLU A 652 6.43 6.97 -25.07
CA GLU A 652 6.49 8.30 -25.69
C GLU A 652 6.13 9.41 -24.67
N LEU A 653 5.22 9.11 -23.73
CA LEU A 653 4.77 10.02 -22.67
C LEU A 653 5.85 10.33 -21.62
N TYR A 654 6.81 9.43 -21.41
CA TYR A 654 7.73 9.50 -20.26
C TYR A 654 9.21 9.56 -20.64
N GLN A 655 9.57 9.25 -21.90
CA GLN A 655 10.93 9.32 -22.48
C GLN A 655 12.03 8.51 -21.75
N GLN A 656 11.68 7.77 -20.70
CA GLN A 656 12.59 7.12 -19.76
C GLN A 656 12.28 5.62 -19.63
N SER A 657 13.27 4.81 -19.24
CA SER A 657 13.04 3.40 -18.90
C SER A 657 12.59 3.26 -17.44
N PRO A 658 11.84 2.19 -17.08
CA PRO A 658 11.33 1.99 -15.71
C PRO A 658 12.44 1.90 -14.67
N TYR A 659 13.58 1.30 -15.03
CA TYR A 659 14.79 1.25 -14.20
C TYR A 659 15.41 2.64 -13.99
N SER A 660 15.48 3.46 -15.05
CA SER A 660 16.05 4.82 -14.96
C SER A 660 15.14 5.77 -14.15
N TYR A 661 13.82 5.62 -14.30
CA TYR A 661 12.83 6.29 -13.45
C TYR A 661 12.96 5.85 -11.98
N GLY A 662 12.98 4.54 -11.71
CA GLY A 662 13.08 4.02 -10.35
C GLY A 662 14.32 4.52 -9.61
N ASN A 663 15.48 4.55 -10.27
CA ASN A 663 16.72 5.08 -9.69
C ASN A 663 16.65 6.60 -9.41
N ARG A 664 15.96 7.39 -10.27
CA ARG A 664 15.68 8.81 -9.98
C ARG A 664 14.80 8.99 -8.74
N VAL A 665 13.78 8.14 -8.58
CA VAL A 665 12.90 8.15 -7.40
C VAL A 665 13.66 7.76 -6.13
N LEU A 666 14.47 6.70 -6.15
CA LEU A 666 15.28 6.31 -4.98
C LEU A 666 16.29 7.39 -4.59
N LYS A 667 17.03 7.94 -5.56
CA LYS A 667 17.96 9.06 -5.30
C LYS A 667 17.24 10.33 -4.80
N ARG A 668 15.97 10.53 -5.14
CA ARG A 668 15.16 11.59 -4.50
C ARG A 668 14.75 11.21 -3.07
N ALA A 669 14.43 9.95 -2.80
CA ALA A 669 14.02 9.46 -1.48
C ALA A 669 15.12 9.58 -0.41
N GLU A 670 16.40 9.61 -0.81
CA GLU A 670 17.54 9.95 0.06
C GLU A 670 17.44 11.37 0.67
N ASN A 671 16.71 12.29 0.04
CA ASN A 671 16.47 13.64 0.55
C ASN A 671 15.30 13.69 1.54
N PHE A 672 14.45 12.67 1.59
CA PHE A 672 13.34 12.54 2.55
C PHE A 672 13.75 11.74 3.80
#